data_AF-A0A2P5HK57-F1
#
_entry.id   AF-A0A2P5HK57-F1
#
_cell.length_a   1.000
_cell.length_b   1.000
_cell.length_c   1.000
_cell.angle_alpha   90.00
_cell.angle_beta   90.00
_cell.angle_gamma   90.00
#
_symmetry.space_group_name_H-M   'P 1'
#
loop_
_entity.id
_entity.type
_entity.pdbx_description
1 polymer ?
#
loop_
_entity_poly.entity_id
_entity_poly.type
_entity_poly.pdbx_seq_one_letter_code
_entity_poly.pdbx_strand_id
1 'polypeptide(L)'
;MKILFICTAHNSLSQRLYLALSQLHAVTIEYALSDDSMREAARLAKPDLIICPFLTSRVPTDLYEEYLTLIVHPGPPGDAGPSSLDWVLMGDDGSESDPAELLKKETLSEKGRPYWGITVLQAEAELDAGPVWAYEQFPVNIDEPGLTKSGLYRGPVTRAAVSACLAAVDRINATAYTSAPITPPLTPGSSNCPSPVYRAIHPGLKAKPQYKELSVGLQKPFLGGVTHHRPLLKAGQRDFNITTHTAKEISRRIRCGDSQPGCQSAVFGQGMYIYGGVVDDGPWIAAVNALPGAIIAVRDEAVCFKTADQHGIWITHVRRIKKKTDPKLWPKVPAVFGLRELGLLTDDSVAKLTRPVGTQAWAKSPHGTFQEVWVDFVAVDEIGCSRVAYVYSDFYNGAMSTAQCGKLVEALGFVLSTHTPQHPLSAVVMMGGSGYFSNGIHLNVIESAADPAMESWDNINRINDVVYYLLHEFPSRNILTIAGVRGNAAAGGVALAAACDSVVAGADVVLNPAYRALGLHGSEYHSISYFARCGQAGGRRILRDMTPISTYDARSIGLVDHVLPGYGALLDTRIRNHVKAVVRSSAPSTPNGSPKGSPSSRSSPSRNILRNRSSAPSLDKKTSASSLGGGGSSSSNNNNNSSSGPRYAPGAWKSNADITPQGLNLARATELGEMSRDFWSPRAERYHSRREAFVRKMKAKSTPLRFAKHRRGDADAGKLDEEETEEYDSVEYFAQKQARELQARVAKMVAQSATTTNNNNNNDEVAARPAGEIGVAVTGDAPAQVPAKDQGPVFACYYNGA
;
A
#
# COMPACT_ATOMS: atom_id res chain seq x y z
N MET A 1 12.93 22.61 10.65
CA MET A 1 13.90 22.35 9.57
C MET A 1 13.22 22.26 8.23
N LYS A 2 13.96 22.50 7.16
CA LYS A 2 13.73 21.98 5.81
C LYS A 2 14.37 20.60 5.69
N ILE A 3 13.61 19.61 5.23
CA ILE A 3 14.11 18.25 5.01
C ILE A 3 13.91 17.89 3.54
N LEU A 4 14.99 17.49 2.87
CA LEU A 4 14.94 16.89 1.54
C LEU A 4 14.94 15.37 1.69
N PHE A 5 13.90 14.72 1.20
CA PHE A 5 13.93 13.28 0.95
C PHE A 5 14.54 13.01 -0.41
N ILE A 6 15.56 12.15 -0.47
CA ILE A 6 16.05 11.57 -1.72
C ILE A 6 15.67 10.08 -1.72
N CYS A 7 14.92 9.63 -2.73
CA CYS A 7 14.50 8.23 -2.79
C CYS A 7 14.37 7.69 -4.21
N THR A 8 14.49 6.38 -4.40
CA THR A 8 14.25 5.72 -5.70
C THR A 8 12.77 5.80 -6.13
N ALA A 9 11.85 5.87 -5.16
CA ALA A 9 10.41 6.10 -5.36
C ALA A 9 9.74 6.53 -4.06
N HIS A 10 8.60 7.24 -4.12
CA HIS A 10 7.80 7.59 -2.95
C HIS A 10 6.98 6.38 -2.43
N ASN A 11 7.69 5.37 -1.93
CA ASN A 11 7.15 4.11 -1.42
C ASN A 11 6.44 4.26 -0.05
N SER A 12 5.84 3.17 0.45
CA SER A 12 5.08 3.15 1.72
C SER A 12 5.85 3.69 2.94
N LEU A 13 7.16 3.40 3.05
CA LEU A 13 7.98 3.90 4.16
C LEU A 13 8.18 5.41 4.03
N SER A 14 8.60 5.90 2.84
CA SER A 14 8.77 7.33 2.61
C SER A 14 7.46 8.12 2.75
N GLN A 15 6.29 7.54 2.41
CA GLN A 15 4.98 8.14 2.68
C GLN A 15 4.69 8.23 4.18
N ARG A 16 4.91 7.15 4.95
CA ARG A 16 4.67 7.13 6.40
C ARG A 16 5.62 8.07 7.16
N LEU A 17 6.87 8.21 6.70
CA LEU A 17 7.86 9.17 7.22
C LEU A 17 7.55 10.62 6.81
N TYR A 18 7.09 10.84 5.57
CA TYR A 18 6.62 12.16 5.12
C TYR A 18 5.47 12.65 6.01
N LEU A 19 4.48 11.79 6.30
CA LEU A 19 3.34 12.09 7.18
C LEU A 19 3.73 12.28 8.66
N ALA A 20 4.84 11.70 9.11
CA ALA A 20 5.36 11.93 10.47
C ALA A 20 6.12 13.26 10.56
N LEU A 21 7.11 13.47 9.70
CA LEU A 21 8.00 14.65 9.76
C LEU A 21 7.30 15.94 9.30
N SER A 22 6.32 15.87 8.39
CA SER A 22 5.59 17.07 7.92
C SER A 22 4.72 17.73 8.99
N GLN A 23 4.53 17.09 10.17
CA GLN A 23 3.83 17.69 11.31
C GLN A 23 4.64 18.82 11.97
N LEU A 24 5.98 18.77 11.85
CA LEU A 24 6.91 19.69 12.52
C LEU A 24 7.94 20.33 11.58
N HIS A 25 8.09 19.82 10.36
CA HIS A 25 9.18 20.19 9.43
C HIS A 25 8.68 20.38 7.99
N ALA A 26 9.37 21.23 7.22
CA ALA A 26 9.06 21.43 5.81
C ALA A 26 9.72 20.32 4.97
N VAL A 27 8.95 19.27 4.63
CA VAL A 27 9.45 18.14 3.82
C VAL A 27 9.15 18.34 2.33
N THR A 28 10.18 18.21 1.51
CA THR A 28 10.13 18.07 0.04
C THR A 28 10.82 16.76 -0.37
N ILE A 29 10.47 16.22 -1.54
CA ILE A 29 11.00 14.94 -2.03
C ILE A 29 11.63 15.15 -3.41
N GLU A 30 12.72 14.45 -3.71
CA GLU A 30 13.29 14.27 -5.04
C GLU A 30 13.51 12.77 -5.33
N TYR A 31 13.31 12.36 -6.58
CA TYR A 31 13.66 11.03 -7.04
C TYR A 31 15.15 10.93 -7.42
N ALA A 32 15.80 9.86 -6.97
CA ALA A 32 17.17 9.50 -7.31
C ALA A 32 17.26 8.98 -8.77
N LEU A 33 17.11 9.89 -9.73
CA LEU A 33 17.10 9.59 -11.17
C LEU A 33 18.51 9.67 -11.77
N SER A 34 19.29 10.66 -11.35
CA SER A 34 20.73 10.79 -11.62
C SER A 34 21.42 11.56 -10.49
N ASP A 35 22.74 11.47 -10.42
CA ASP A 35 23.55 12.24 -9.48
C ASP A 35 23.29 13.76 -9.62
N ASP A 36 23.12 14.23 -10.85
CA ASP A 36 22.86 15.63 -11.15
C ASP A 36 21.45 16.08 -10.76
N SER A 37 20.43 15.20 -10.83
CA SER A 37 19.09 15.54 -10.34
C SER A 37 19.09 15.67 -8.81
N MET A 38 19.85 14.81 -8.12
CA MET A 38 20.06 14.89 -6.67
C MET A 38 20.80 16.17 -6.27
N ARG A 39 21.88 16.53 -7.00
CA ARG A 39 22.63 17.79 -6.80
C ARG A 39 21.76 19.03 -7.00
N GLU A 40 21.01 19.06 -8.09
CA GLU A 40 20.14 20.18 -8.41
C GLU A 40 19.05 20.35 -7.34
N ALA A 41 18.44 19.26 -6.89
CA ALA A 41 17.41 19.29 -5.85
C ALA A 41 17.95 19.80 -4.50
N ALA A 42 19.16 19.40 -4.09
CA ALA A 42 19.80 19.94 -2.90
C ALA A 42 20.05 21.45 -3.02
N ARG A 43 20.67 21.89 -4.13
CA ARG A 43 20.94 23.31 -4.45
C ARG A 43 19.67 24.18 -4.48
N LEU A 44 18.55 23.63 -4.96
CA LEU A 44 17.24 24.30 -5.00
C LEU A 44 16.56 24.33 -3.63
N ALA A 45 16.46 23.18 -2.95
CA ALA A 45 15.78 23.08 -1.65
C ALA A 45 16.51 23.84 -0.54
N LYS A 46 17.86 23.79 -0.57
CA LYS A 46 18.77 24.22 0.50
C LYS A 46 18.32 23.62 1.84
N PRO A 47 18.35 22.28 1.97
CA PRO A 47 17.85 21.59 3.16
C PRO A 47 18.77 21.79 4.36
N ASP A 48 18.21 21.72 5.56
CA ASP A 48 19.01 21.63 6.78
C ASP A 48 19.48 20.18 7.02
N LEU A 49 18.75 19.21 6.46
CA LEU A 49 18.96 17.77 6.61
C LEU A 49 18.47 17.03 5.36
N ILE A 50 19.27 16.08 4.85
CA ILE A 50 18.84 15.10 3.83
C ILE A 50 18.51 13.79 4.53
N ILE A 51 17.40 13.16 4.15
CA ILE A 51 17.04 11.80 4.59
C ILE A 51 16.79 10.94 3.35
N CYS A 52 17.23 9.68 3.39
CA CYS A 52 17.12 8.72 2.32
C CYS A 52 16.32 7.49 2.79
N PRO A 53 14.97 7.52 2.77
CA PRO A 53 14.13 6.43 3.26
C PRO A 53 14.19 5.13 2.44
N PHE A 54 14.61 5.22 1.19
CA PHE A 54 14.65 4.10 0.24
C PHE A 54 15.50 4.46 -0.98
N LEU A 55 16.66 3.83 -1.12
CA LEU A 55 17.56 4.00 -2.28
C LEU A 55 17.94 2.66 -2.91
N THR A 56 18.28 2.72 -4.19
CA THR A 56 18.89 1.65 -5.00
C THR A 56 20.13 2.15 -5.76
N SER A 57 20.70 3.26 -5.30
CA SER A 57 21.87 3.96 -5.83
C SER A 57 22.62 4.57 -4.65
N ARG A 58 23.90 4.90 -4.81
CA ARG A 58 24.64 5.70 -3.82
C ARG A 58 24.14 7.15 -3.85
N VAL A 59 24.33 7.87 -2.76
CA VAL A 59 24.26 9.33 -2.74
C VAL A 59 25.62 9.86 -3.24
N PRO A 60 25.65 10.91 -4.10
CA PRO A 60 26.89 11.59 -4.49
C PRO A 60 27.71 12.06 -3.29
N THR A 61 29.04 11.89 -3.37
CA THR A 61 29.97 12.22 -2.28
C THR A 61 29.92 13.68 -1.88
N ASP A 62 29.89 14.57 -2.87
CA ASP A 62 29.74 16.01 -2.68
C ASP A 62 28.47 16.39 -1.89
N LEU A 63 27.39 15.61 -1.98
CA LEU A 63 26.15 15.90 -1.26
C LEU A 63 26.18 15.52 0.23
N TYR A 64 26.83 14.40 0.60
CA TYR A 64 26.95 14.05 2.02
C TYR A 64 28.14 14.75 2.71
N GLU A 65 29.07 15.31 1.94
CA GLU A 65 30.12 16.22 2.43
C GLU A 65 29.61 17.67 2.63
N GLU A 66 28.63 18.13 1.85
CA GLU A 66 27.97 19.44 2.05
C GLU A 66 26.82 19.38 3.07
N TYR A 67 25.91 18.41 2.95
CA TYR A 67 24.68 18.30 3.75
C TYR A 67 24.66 17.07 4.65
N LEU A 68 24.27 17.24 5.91
CA LEU A 68 24.08 16.09 6.82
C LEU A 68 23.00 15.17 6.21
N THR A 69 23.43 13.96 5.84
CA THR A 69 22.63 13.02 5.04
C THR A 69 22.45 11.72 5.82
N LEU A 70 21.20 11.29 6.02
CA LEU A 70 20.85 10.07 6.73
C LEU A 70 20.32 8.99 5.79
N ILE A 71 20.88 7.77 5.88
CA ILE A 71 20.37 6.56 5.23
C ILE A 71 19.48 5.80 6.23
N VAL A 72 18.31 5.34 5.78
CA VAL A 72 17.42 4.47 6.56
C VAL A 72 17.65 3.01 6.14
N HIS A 73 18.58 2.35 6.82
CA HIS A 73 18.94 0.95 6.56
C HIS A 73 17.95 -0.01 7.22
N PRO A 74 17.33 -0.97 6.50
CA PRO A 74 16.40 -1.95 7.06
C PRO A 74 17.11 -3.15 7.77
N GLY A 75 18.24 -2.88 8.42
CA GLY A 75 19.00 -3.80 9.24
C GLY A 75 19.43 -3.16 10.57
N PRO A 76 19.64 -3.95 11.64
CA PRO A 76 20.16 -3.49 12.93
C PRO A 76 21.64 -3.04 12.84
N PRO A 77 22.21 -2.38 13.87
CA PRO A 77 23.59 -1.90 13.81
C PRO A 77 24.60 -3.01 13.50
N GLY A 78 25.45 -2.78 12.50
CA GLY A 78 26.45 -3.73 12.03
C GLY A 78 25.94 -4.76 11.01
N ASP A 79 24.64 -4.78 10.72
CA ASP A 79 24.14 -5.33 9.46
C ASP A 79 24.35 -4.27 8.37
N ALA A 80 24.78 -4.70 7.18
CA ALA A 80 25.09 -3.82 6.06
C ALA A 80 24.82 -4.52 4.73
N GLY A 81 24.36 -3.78 3.73
CA GLY A 81 24.23 -4.26 2.36
C GLY A 81 22.80 -4.42 1.83
N PRO A 82 22.65 -4.68 0.51
CA PRO A 82 21.43 -4.42 -0.25
C PRO A 82 20.32 -5.48 -0.11
N SER A 83 20.36 -6.35 0.90
CA SER A 83 19.49 -7.54 1.01
C SER A 83 19.17 -7.99 2.43
N SER A 84 19.38 -7.16 3.46
CA SER A 84 19.18 -7.47 4.88
C SER A 84 17.88 -8.23 5.19
N LEU A 85 16.74 -7.72 4.71
CA LEU A 85 15.43 -8.34 4.92
C LEU A 85 15.24 -9.66 4.14
N ASP A 86 15.96 -9.86 3.04
CA ASP A 86 15.94 -11.11 2.29
C ASP A 86 16.71 -12.21 3.04
N TRP A 87 17.90 -11.89 3.56
CA TRP A 87 18.75 -12.84 4.29
C TRP A 87 18.06 -13.33 5.57
N VAL A 88 17.57 -12.42 6.42
CA VAL A 88 16.89 -12.81 7.68
C VAL A 88 15.63 -13.65 7.42
N LEU A 89 14.81 -13.32 6.40
CA LEU A 89 13.62 -14.09 6.06
C LEU A 89 13.91 -15.43 5.38
N MET A 90 15.06 -15.56 4.70
CA MET A 90 15.53 -16.85 4.18
C MET A 90 16.01 -17.79 5.30
N GLY A 91 16.47 -17.22 6.42
CA GLY A 91 16.83 -17.94 7.64
C GLY A 91 18.18 -17.55 8.26
N ASP A 92 18.84 -16.49 7.82
CA ASP A 92 20.13 -16.04 8.36
C ASP A 92 20.01 -15.60 9.83
N ASP A 93 20.59 -16.40 10.73
CA ASP A 93 20.67 -16.13 12.17
C ASP A 93 21.98 -15.47 12.62
N GLY A 94 22.95 -15.29 11.70
CA GLY A 94 24.26 -14.72 11.98
C GLY A 94 25.28 -15.68 12.59
N SER A 95 24.95 -16.97 12.73
CA SER A 95 25.91 -18.02 13.13
C SER A 95 27.06 -18.17 12.13
N GLU A 96 26.81 -17.86 10.86
CA GLU A 96 27.78 -17.89 9.77
C GLU A 96 28.23 -16.49 9.37
N SER A 97 29.55 -16.29 9.24
CA SER A 97 30.11 -15.03 8.74
C SER A 97 30.20 -15.00 7.21
N ASP A 98 30.56 -16.12 6.57
CA ASP A 98 30.70 -16.18 5.11
C ASP A 98 29.33 -16.43 4.41
N PRO A 99 28.82 -15.46 3.62
CA PRO A 99 27.58 -15.64 2.86
C PRO A 99 27.66 -16.73 1.79
N ALA A 100 28.86 -17.14 1.34
CA ALA A 100 29.04 -18.25 0.40
C ALA A 100 28.86 -19.60 1.09
N GLU A 101 29.41 -19.81 2.29
CA GLU A 101 29.18 -21.02 3.07
C GLU A 101 27.75 -21.11 3.60
N LEU A 102 27.15 -19.98 4.01
CA LEU A 102 25.74 -19.91 4.42
C LEU A 102 24.79 -20.40 3.33
N LEU A 103 25.08 -20.09 2.06
CA LEU A 103 24.27 -20.51 0.91
C LEU A 103 24.43 -21.98 0.50
N LYS A 104 25.43 -22.71 1.03
CA LYS A 104 25.56 -24.16 0.81
C LYS A 104 24.70 -25.01 1.76
N LYS A 105 24.16 -24.40 2.82
CA LYS A 105 23.36 -25.10 3.85
C LYS A 105 21.93 -25.30 3.32
N GLU A 106 21.43 -26.54 3.33
CA GLU A 106 20.02 -26.83 2.96
C GLU A 106 19.04 -26.06 3.87
N THR A 107 19.31 -26.09 5.18
CA THR A 107 18.60 -25.30 6.19
C THR A 107 19.55 -24.30 6.84
N LEU A 108 19.27 -23.01 6.69
CA LEU A 108 20.10 -21.93 7.26
C LEU A 108 20.01 -21.88 8.78
N SER A 109 18.80 -22.05 9.35
CA SER A 109 18.54 -22.13 10.79
C SER A 109 17.18 -22.75 11.10
N GLU A 110 17.00 -23.31 12.30
CA GLU A 110 15.72 -23.90 12.72
C GLU A 110 14.62 -22.83 12.87
N LYS A 111 14.95 -21.69 13.49
CA LYS A 111 13.99 -20.67 13.98
C LYS A 111 14.23 -19.25 13.46
N GLY A 112 15.38 -18.98 12.83
CA GLY A 112 15.82 -17.62 12.54
C GLY A 112 16.12 -16.80 13.79
N ARG A 113 16.28 -15.49 13.61
CA ARG A 113 16.54 -14.54 14.69
C ARG A 113 15.25 -14.23 15.47
N PRO A 114 15.29 -14.07 16.80
CA PRO A 114 14.12 -13.66 17.58
C PRO A 114 13.79 -12.17 17.44
N TYR A 115 14.75 -11.35 17.00
CA TYR A 115 14.61 -9.92 16.78
C TYR A 115 15.27 -9.51 15.46
N TRP A 116 14.72 -8.48 14.83
CA TRP A 116 15.39 -7.70 13.78
C TRP A 116 15.30 -6.22 14.10
N GLY A 117 15.87 -5.36 13.26
CA GLY A 117 15.87 -3.92 13.48
C GLY A 117 16.10 -3.12 12.21
N ILE A 118 16.17 -1.80 12.40
CA ILE A 118 16.53 -0.82 11.38
C ILE A 118 17.55 0.16 11.97
N THR A 119 18.37 0.77 11.13
CA THR A 119 19.39 1.75 11.54
C THR A 119 19.22 3.03 10.74
N VAL A 120 19.26 4.18 11.42
CA VAL A 120 19.35 5.51 10.82
C VAL A 120 20.78 6.00 11.00
N LEU A 121 21.55 5.91 9.93
CA LEU A 121 23.00 6.16 9.91
C LEU A 121 23.34 7.31 8.97
N GLN A 122 24.41 8.05 9.28
CA GLN A 122 24.96 9.08 8.43
C GLN A 122 25.62 8.45 7.18
N ALA A 123 25.41 9.05 6.01
CA ALA A 123 26.04 8.63 4.77
C ALA A 123 27.55 8.93 4.80
N GLU A 124 28.34 7.97 4.34
CA GLU A 124 29.80 8.00 4.25
C GLU A 124 30.22 7.22 2.99
N ALA A 125 31.52 7.18 2.67
CA ALA A 125 32.03 6.50 1.47
C ALA A 125 31.86 4.96 1.50
N GLU A 126 31.88 4.35 2.69
CA GLU A 126 31.64 2.92 2.89
C GLU A 126 30.15 2.63 3.13
N LEU A 127 29.65 1.54 2.54
CA LEU A 127 28.23 1.20 2.53
C LEU A 127 27.73 0.80 3.93
N ASP A 128 26.72 1.52 4.42
CA ASP A 128 26.05 1.30 5.72
C ASP A 128 26.97 1.32 6.97
N ALA A 129 28.21 1.81 6.83
CA ALA A 129 29.22 1.83 7.90
C ALA A 129 29.22 3.12 8.77
N GLY A 130 28.54 4.18 8.31
CA GLY A 130 28.64 5.52 8.89
C GLY A 130 28.01 5.71 10.29
N PRO A 131 28.21 6.87 10.93
CA PRO A 131 27.75 7.16 12.30
C PRO A 131 26.25 6.92 12.52
N VAL A 132 25.89 6.05 13.46
CA VAL A 132 24.49 5.76 13.79
C VAL A 132 23.89 6.87 14.65
N TRP A 133 22.88 7.57 14.13
CA TRP A 133 22.13 8.60 14.85
C TRP A 133 20.99 8.00 15.68
N ALA A 134 20.37 6.92 15.21
CA ALA A 134 19.46 6.08 15.98
C ALA A 134 19.32 4.69 15.36
N TYR A 135 18.91 3.70 16.16
CA TYR A 135 18.39 2.43 15.66
C TYR A 135 17.19 1.99 16.48
N GLU A 136 16.36 1.14 15.90
CA GLU A 136 15.23 0.54 16.61
C GLU A 136 15.12 -0.95 16.28
N GLN A 137 14.65 -1.75 17.24
CA GLN A 137 14.50 -3.20 17.09
C GLN A 137 13.09 -3.68 17.45
N PHE A 138 12.70 -4.82 16.90
CA PHE A 138 11.40 -5.43 17.07
C PHE A 138 11.52 -6.97 17.05
N PRO A 139 10.64 -7.69 17.77
CA PRO A 139 10.59 -9.15 17.68
C PRO A 139 10.16 -9.57 16.27
N VAL A 140 10.72 -10.68 15.77
CA VAL A 140 10.35 -11.26 14.48
C VAL A 140 10.19 -12.77 14.61
N ASN A 141 9.22 -13.32 13.90
CA ASN A 141 9.09 -14.76 13.67
C ASN A 141 9.05 -14.97 12.16
N ILE A 142 10.14 -15.47 11.56
CA ILE A 142 10.24 -15.64 10.11
C ILE A 142 9.30 -16.74 9.56
N ASP A 143 8.68 -17.52 10.46
CA ASP A 143 7.69 -18.55 10.16
C ASP A 143 6.25 -18.10 10.50
N GLU A 144 6.02 -16.82 10.82
CA GLU A 144 4.67 -16.28 11.01
C GLU A 144 3.82 -16.45 9.72
N PRO A 145 2.63 -17.09 9.78
CA PRO A 145 1.81 -17.35 8.61
C PRO A 145 1.46 -16.06 7.83
N GLY A 146 1.83 -16.02 6.55
CA GLY A 146 1.61 -14.87 5.67
C GLY A 146 2.70 -13.79 5.70
N LEU A 147 3.72 -13.89 6.56
CA LEU A 147 4.80 -12.90 6.64
C LEU A 147 5.69 -12.91 5.40
N THR A 148 5.42 -12.01 4.44
CA THR A 148 6.30 -11.71 3.30
C THR A 148 7.31 -10.62 3.65
N LYS A 149 8.40 -10.47 2.88
CA LYS A 149 9.28 -9.31 3.00
C LYS A 149 8.54 -7.99 2.83
N SER A 150 7.54 -7.94 1.94
CA SER A 150 6.68 -6.76 1.79
C SER A 150 5.83 -6.47 3.04
N GLY A 151 5.39 -7.51 3.77
CA GLY A 151 4.67 -7.40 5.03
C GLY A 151 5.58 -6.93 6.17
N LEU A 152 6.77 -7.53 6.29
CA LEU A 152 7.80 -7.13 7.25
C LEU A 152 8.21 -5.66 7.04
N TYR A 153 8.43 -5.26 5.78
CA TYR A 153 8.79 -3.88 5.41
C TYR A 153 7.70 -2.87 5.78
N ARG A 154 6.43 -3.13 5.44
CA ARG A 154 5.29 -2.24 5.73
C ARG A 154 4.86 -2.24 7.20
N GLY A 155 5.10 -3.34 7.91
CA GLY A 155 4.73 -3.52 9.30
C GLY A 155 5.87 -3.11 10.27
N PRO A 156 6.55 -4.07 10.93
CA PRO A 156 7.55 -3.77 11.95
C PRO A 156 8.65 -2.80 11.50
N VAL A 157 9.23 -3.01 10.31
CA VAL A 157 10.33 -2.18 9.76
C VAL A 157 9.88 -0.72 9.61
N THR A 158 8.70 -0.46 9.04
CA THR A 158 8.21 0.92 8.86
C THR A 158 7.93 1.61 10.20
N ARG A 159 7.37 0.91 11.20
CA ARG A 159 7.16 1.51 12.54
C ARG A 159 8.48 1.80 13.25
N ALA A 160 9.43 0.88 13.19
CA ALA A 160 10.78 1.06 13.73
C ALA A 160 11.51 2.23 13.05
N ALA A 161 11.35 2.36 11.72
CA ALA A 161 11.93 3.45 10.94
C ALA A 161 11.35 4.82 11.33
N VAL A 162 10.05 4.92 11.60
CA VAL A 162 9.44 6.15 12.14
C VAL A 162 10.01 6.48 13.52
N SER A 163 10.09 5.50 14.44
CA SER A 163 10.68 5.67 15.78
C SER A 163 12.11 6.22 15.70
N ALA A 164 12.98 5.55 14.95
CA ALA A 164 14.39 5.95 14.85
C ALA A 164 14.60 7.24 14.05
N CYS A 165 13.82 7.52 12.99
CA CYS A 165 13.97 8.77 12.23
C CYS A 165 13.59 9.97 13.09
N LEU A 166 12.48 9.91 13.83
CA LEU A 166 12.11 10.98 14.77
C LEU A 166 13.20 11.17 15.83
N ALA A 167 13.64 10.09 16.48
CA ALA A 167 14.71 10.15 17.47
C ALA A 167 16.04 10.67 16.90
N ALA A 168 16.43 10.30 15.68
CA ALA A 168 17.63 10.81 15.01
C ALA A 168 17.52 12.32 14.75
N VAL A 169 16.38 12.78 14.25
CA VAL A 169 16.09 14.19 13.97
C VAL A 169 16.12 15.02 15.26
N ASP A 170 15.53 14.52 16.36
CA ASP A 170 15.59 15.17 17.67
C ASP A 170 17.01 15.19 18.26
N ARG A 171 17.78 14.11 18.09
CA ARG A 171 19.19 14.04 18.51
C ARG A 171 20.06 15.03 17.72
N ILE A 172 19.82 15.20 16.42
CA ILE A 172 20.51 16.18 15.57
C ILE A 172 20.16 17.60 16.02
N ASN A 173 18.88 17.93 16.23
CA ASN A 173 18.45 19.22 16.77
C ASN A 173 19.15 19.53 18.10
N ALA A 174 19.17 18.57 19.03
CA ALA A 174 19.78 18.74 20.35
C ALA A 174 21.31 18.94 20.26
N THR A 175 22.01 18.13 19.47
CA THR A 175 23.46 18.29 19.26
C THR A 175 23.77 19.63 18.61
N ALA A 176 23.09 20.00 17.52
CA ALA A 176 23.26 21.29 16.84
C ALA A 176 23.03 22.48 17.76
N TYR A 177 22.00 22.43 18.63
CA TYR A 177 21.75 23.45 19.64
C TYR A 177 22.90 23.57 20.66
N THR A 178 23.47 22.44 21.11
CA THR A 178 24.63 22.44 22.02
C THR A 178 25.97 22.77 21.36
N SER A 179 26.08 22.63 20.03
CA SER A 179 27.29 22.95 19.25
C SER A 179 27.27 24.37 18.65
N ALA A 180 26.14 25.06 18.68
CA ALA A 180 26.04 26.45 18.22
C ALA A 180 26.88 27.38 19.12
N PRO A 181 27.67 28.32 18.56
CA PRO A 181 28.46 29.25 19.36
C PRO A 181 27.55 30.17 20.17
N ILE A 182 27.83 30.31 21.47
CA ILE A 182 27.09 31.19 22.40
C ILE A 182 27.33 32.65 21.98
N THR A 183 26.47 33.13 21.10
CA THR A 183 26.41 34.52 20.67
C THR A 183 25.35 35.20 21.53
N PRO A 184 25.62 36.37 22.15
CA PRO A 184 24.61 37.06 22.97
C PRO A 184 23.37 37.41 22.11
N PRO A 185 22.17 37.48 22.71
CA PRO A 185 20.94 37.71 21.97
C PRO A 185 21.00 39.04 21.21
N LEU A 186 20.65 38.99 19.92
CA LEU A 186 20.53 40.20 19.09
C LEU A 186 19.50 41.15 19.68
N THR A 187 19.81 42.45 19.61
CA THR A 187 19.01 43.53 20.19
C THR A 187 17.55 43.46 19.72
N PRO A 188 16.55 43.56 20.63
CA PRO A 188 15.14 43.52 20.24
C PRO A 188 14.79 44.63 19.25
N GLY A 189 14.39 44.25 18.03
CA GLY A 189 13.91 45.18 17.00
C GLY A 189 14.37 44.89 15.56
N SER A 190 15.47 44.14 15.35
CA SER A 190 16.05 44.01 14.00
C SER A 190 16.53 42.59 13.63
N SER A 191 15.60 41.70 13.24
CA SER A 191 15.93 40.65 12.26
C SER A 191 14.69 40.00 11.63
N ASN A 192 14.69 39.86 10.29
CA ASN A 192 13.90 38.84 9.57
C ASN A 192 14.70 37.54 9.41
N CYS A 193 15.59 37.23 10.37
CA CYS A 193 16.48 36.07 10.29
C CYS A 193 15.80 34.81 10.87
N PRO A 194 15.90 33.65 10.21
CA PRO A 194 15.69 32.37 10.88
C PRO A 194 16.63 32.23 12.08
N SER A 195 16.18 31.50 13.12
CA SER A 195 16.95 31.26 14.35
C SER A 195 18.39 30.78 14.08
N PRO A 196 19.41 31.30 14.79
CA PRO A 196 20.81 30.94 14.56
C PRO A 196 21.10 29.44 14.71
N VAL A 197 20.24 28.70 15.44
CA VAL A 197 20.32 27.25 15.64
C VAL A 197 20.35 26.47 14.31
N TYR A 198 19.65 26.92 13.28
CA TYR A 198 19.58 26.19 12.00
C TYR A 198 20.87 26.29 11.16
N ARG A 199 21.79 27.21 11.48
CA ARG A 199 23.14 27.25 10.88
C ARG A 199 24.11 26.24 11.50
N ALA A 200 23.69 25.45 12.49
CA ALA A 200 24.54 24.51 13.21
C ALA A 200 24.33 23.04 12.83
N ILE A 201 23.53 22.72 11.80
CA ILE A 201 23.39 21.35 11.27
C ILE A 201 24.35 21.19 10.07
N HIS A 202 25.29 20.26 10.17
CA HIS A 202 26.29 19.96 9.15
C HIS A 202 26.88 18.53 9.33
N PRO A 203 27.51 17.92 8.31
CA PRO A 203 28.09 16.56 8.40
C PRO A 203 29.13 16.34 9.51
N GLY A 204 29.71 17.43 10.04
CA GLY A 204 30.71 17.36 11.10
C GLY A 204 30.15 17.06 12.49
N LEU A 205 28.82 17.18 12.71
CA LEU A 205 28.17 16.86 13.99
C LEU A 205 28.43 15.41 14.41
N LYS A 206 28.64 15.17 15.70
CA LYS A 206 28.99 13.84 16.22
C LYS A 206 27.82 13.17 16.94
N ALA A 207 27.38 12.05 16.37
CA ALA A 207 26.51 11.10 17.05
C ALA A 207 27.20 10.53 18.30
N LYS A 208 26.44 10.26 19.37
CA LYS A 208 26.96 9.68 20.61
C LYS A 208 27.11 8.15 20.45
N PRO A 209 28.16 7.49 20.97
CA PRO A 209 28.33 6.02 20.84
C PRO A 209 27.10 5.21 21.28
N GLN A 210 26.47 5.65 22.36
CA GLN A 210 25.19 5.13 22.90
C GLN A 210 24.07 5.01 21.85
N TYR A 211 24.08 5.82 20.79
CA TYR A 211 23.08 5.76 19.72
C TYR A 211 23.24 4.55 18.79
N LYS A 212 24.43 3.92 18.75
CA LYS A 212 24.70 2.62 18.12
C LYS A 212 24.49 1.46 19.10
N GLU A 213 24.66 1.71 20.40
CA GLU A 213 24.60 0.69 21.46
C GLU A 213 23.16 0.39 21.92
N LEU A 214 22.31 1.41 22.12
CA LEU A 214 20.97 1.24 22.71
C LEU A 214 19.83 1.64 21.76
N SER A 215 18.88 0.74 21.54
CA SER A 215 17.71 0.99 20.68
C SER A 215 16.77 2.04 21.29
N VAL A 216 16.09 2.82 20.45
CA VAL A 216 15.26 3.96 20.86
C VAL A 216 14.20 3.57 21.90
N GLY A 217 13.33 2.60 21.59
CA GLY A 217 12.19 2.25 22.44
C GLY A 217 12.53 1.32 23.61
N LEU A 218 13.44 0.35 23.42
CA LEU A 218 13.76 -0.65 24.44
C LEU A 218 14.94 -0.28 25.35
N GLN A 219 15.76 0.71 24.97
CA GLN A 219 16.99 1.09 25.67
C GLN A 219 17.90 -0.12 25.98
N LYS A 220 18.04 -1.01 25.00
CA LYS A 220 18.84 -2.24 25.05
C LYS A 220 19.71 -2.40 23.82
N PRO A 221 20.83 -3.14 23.91
CA PRO A 221 21.55 -3.72 22.76
C PRO A 221 20.64 -4.53 21.83
N PHE A 222 21.11 -4.77 20.61
CA PHE A 222 20.39 -5.59 19.65
C PHE A 222 20.22 -7.04 20.14
N LEU A 223 18.97 -7.51 20.20
CA LEU A 223 18.58 -8.79 20.79
C LEU A 223 18.54 -9.95 19.78
N GLY A 224 18.91 -9.72 18.52
CA GLY A 224 18.84 -10.71 17.43
C GLY A 224 20.17 -11.38 17.07
N GLY A 225 21.19 -11.29 17.92
CA GLY A 225 22.50 -11.94 17.73
C GLY A 225 23.49 -11.14 16.85
N VAL A 226 24.55 -11.82 16.39
CA VAL A 226 25.66 -11.19 15.64
C VAL A 226 25.21 -10.75 14.25
N THR A 227 25.62 -9.55 13.86
CA THR A 227 25.35 -8.93 12.56
C THR A 227 26.60 -8.96 11.68
N HIS A 228 26.41 -9.04 10.36
CA HIS A 228 27.49 -9.12 9.37
C HIS A 228 27.13 -8.28 8.14
N HIS A 229 28.12 -7.87 7.35
CA HIS A 229 27.88 -7.35 6.00
C HIS A 229 27.40 -8.49 5.08
N ARG A 230 26.30 -8.27 4.35
CA ARG A 230 25.66 -9.27 3.48
C ARG A 230 25.51 -8.76 2.03
N PRO A 231 25.99 -9.52 1.02
CA PRO A 231 25.92 -9.11 -0.38
C PRO A 231 24.49 -9.20 -0.94
N LEU A 232 24.30 -8.68 -2.16
CA LEU A 232 23.05 -8.81 -2.90
C LEU A 232 22.68 -10.28 -3.13
N LEU A 233 21.60 -10.73 -2.51
CA LEU A 233 21.06 -12.07 -2.73
C LEU A 233 20.38 -12.11 -4.11
N LYS A 234 20.97 -12.85 -5.07
CA LYS A 234 20.48 -12.96 -6.46
C LYS A 234 19.23 -13.84 -6.54
N ALA A 235 18.35 -13.61 -7.51
CA ALA A 235 17.02 -14.25 -7.55
C ALA A 235 17.06 -15.80 -7.51
N GLY A 236 17.98 -16.42 -8.26
CA GLY A 236 18.19 -17.88 -8.25
C GLY A 236 18.88 -18.43 -6.98
N GLN A 237 19.48 -17.59 -6.14
CA GLN A 237 19.99 -18.02 -4.81
C GLN A 237 18.83 -18.17 -3.79
N ARG A 238 17.58 -17.93 -4.19
CA ARG A 238 16.37 -18.25 -3.44
C ARG A 238 15.67 -19.52 -3.95
N ASP A 239 16.22 -20.23 -4.94
CA ASP A 239 15.60 -21.48 -5.41
C ASP A 239 15.67 -22.58 -4.34
N PHE A 240 14.88 -23.64 -4.50
CA PHE A 240 14.76 -24.73 -3.54
C PHE A 240 14.82 -26.09 -4.22
N ASN A 241 15.47 -27.06 -3.57
CA ASN A 241 15.28 -28.46 -3.92
C ASN A 241 13.92 -28.94 -3.40
N ILE A 242 13.01 -29.26 -4.31
CA ILE A 242 11.65 -29.74 -3.99
C ILE A 242 11.63 -31.16 -3.38
N THR A 243 12.73 -31.92 -3.49
CA THR A 243 12.84 -33.29 -2.96
C THR A 243 13.50 -33.39 -1.59
N THR A 244 14.20 -32.35 -1.10
CA THR A 244 14.82 -32.33 0.24
C THR A 244 14.30 -31.23 1.16
N HIS A 245 13.99 -30.03 0.66
CA HIS A 245 13.53 -28.95 1.53
C HIS A 245 12.09 -29.16 2.03
N THR A 246 11.86 -28.76 3.29
CA THR A 246 10.51 -28.73 3.88
C THR A 246 9.62 -27.66 3.26
N ALA A 247 8.29 -27.79 3.37
CA ALA A 247 7.36 -26.73 3.01
C ALA A 247 7.71 -25.41 3.72
N LYS A 248 8.15 -25.47 4.98
CA LYS A 248 8.61 -24.31 5.75
C LYS A 248 9.81 -23.61 5.11
N GLU A 249 10.84 -24.36 4.69
CA GLU A 249 12.02 -23.83 3.99
C GLU A 249 11.70 -23.25 2.61
N ILE A 250 10.87 -23.95 1.84
CA ILE A 250 10.37 -23.50 0.53
C ILE A 250 9.58 -22.19 0.70
N SER A 251 8.71 -22.13 1.72
CA SER A 251 7.94 -20.95 2.08
C SER A 251 8.84 -19.75 2.43
N ARG A 252 9.86 -19.93 3.28
CA ARG A 252 10.86 -18.87 3.60
C ARG A 252 11.52 -18.30 2.34
N ARG A 253 12.02 -19.19 1.47
CA ARG A 253 12.72 -18.87 0.22
C ARG A 253 11.84 -18.09 -0.78
N ILE A 254 10.54 -18.40 -0.86
CA ILE A 254 9.57 -17.64 -1.66
C ILE A 254 9.26 -16.28 -0.99
N ARG A 255 8.93 -16.28 0.31
CA ARG A 255 8.49 -15.10 1.07
C ARG A 255 9.56 -14.03 1.24
N CYS A 256 10.85 -14.39 1.31
CA CYS A 256 11.95 -13.42 1.34
C CYS A 256 12.06 -12.66 0.00
N GLY A 257 11.70 -13.30 -1.11
CA GLY A 257 11.58 -12.68 -2.42
C GLY A 257 10.32 -11.84 -2.63
N ASP A 258 9.31 -11.93 -1.77
CA ASP A 258 7.99 -11.33 -2.01
C ASP A 258 7.90 -9.89 -1.44
N SER A 259 7.75 -8.83 -2.23
CA SER A 259 7.16 -8.82 -3.58
C SER A 259 8.13 -8.66 -4.75
N GLN A 260 9.42 -8.38 -4.49
CA GLN A 260 10.52 -8.35 -5.47
C GLN A 260 11.82 -8.87 -4.82
N PRO A 261 12.68 -9.65 -5.51
CA PRO A 261 12.55 -10.09 -6.91
C PRO A 261 11.51 -11.19 -7.16
N GLY A 262 11.15 -11.95 -6.12
CA GLY A 262 10.55 -13.28 -6.21
C GLY A 262 11.62 -14.37 -6.12
N CYS A 263 11.22 -15.56 -5.68
CA CYS A 263 12.04 -16.75 -5.86
C CYS A 263 12.06 -17.07 -7.37
N GLN A 264 13.25 -17.19 -7.96
CA GLN A 264 13.39 -17.69 -9.34
C GLN A 264 13.56 -19.20 -9.25
N SER A 265 12.63 -19.96 -9.82
CA SER A 265 12.61 -21.42 -9.75
C SER A 265 12.16 -22.05 -11.08
N ALA A 266 12.56 -23.29 -11.31
CA ALA A 266 12.15 -24.11 -12.45
C ALA A 266 11.11 -25.21 -12.08
N VAL A 267 10.49 -25.15 -10.89
CA VAL A 267 9.55 -26.17 -10.37
C VAL A 267 8.41 -26.55 -11.34
N PHE A 268 7.98 -25.63 -12.21
CA PHE A 268 6.97 -25.89 -13.26
C PHE A 268 7.56 -26.26 -14.63
N GLY A 269 8.76 -26.86 -14.67
CA GLY A 269 9.45 -27.29 -15.89
C GLY A 269 10.17 -26.18 -16.68
N GLN A 270 9.91 -24.90 -16.38
CA GLN A 270 10.67 -23.76 -16.92
C GLN A 270 10.91 -22.68 -15.87
N GLY A 271 12.02 -21.94 -16.03
CA GLY A 271 12.41 -20.88 -15.10
C GLY A 271 11.46 -19.68 -15.10
N MET A 272 10.88 -19.38 -13.94
CA MET A 272 10.03 -18.20 -13.71
C MET A 272 10.20 -17.65 -12.29
N TYR A 273 9.69 -16.43 -12.04
CA TYR A 273 9.56 -15.90 -10.68
C TYR A 273 8.24 -16.35 -10.07
N ILE A 274 8.28 -16.87 -8.84
CA ILE A 274 7.12 -17.33 -8.08
C ILE A 274 6.96 -16.55 -6.77
N TYR A 275 5.71 -16.46 -6.29
CA TYR A 275 5.29 -15.59 -5.18
C TYR A 275 4.17 -16.24 -4.34
N GLY A 276 3.88 -15.66 -3.17
CA GLY A 276 3.07 -16.31 -2.15
C GLY A 276 3.93 -17.26 -1.32
N GLY A 277 3.84 -18.57 -1.57
CA GLY A 277 4.54 -19.58 -0.77
C GLY A 277 3.82 -19.86 0.56
N VAL A 278 2.49 -19.92 0.54
CA VAL A 278 1.67 -20.20 1.72
C VAL A 278 1.66 -21.71 1.98
N VAL A 279 2.05 -22.13 3.18
CA VAL A 279 2.02 -23.55 3.58
C VAL A 279 0.58 -24.06 3.67
N ASP A 280 0.35 -25.29 3.23
CA ASP A 280 -0.84 -26.07 3.57
C ASP A 280 -0.46 -27.14 4.62
N ASP A 281 -1.04 -27.03 5.82
CA ASP A 281 -0.96 -28.04 6.89
C ASP A 281 -2.18 -28.95 6.97
N GLY A 282 -3.09 -28.86 6.00
CA GLY A 282 -4.30 -29.65 5.95
C GLY A 282 -4.00 -31.15 5.79
N PRO A 283 -4.59 -32.04 6.60
CA PRO A 283 -4.27 -33.48 6.60
C PRO A 283 -4.62 -34.19 5.28
N TRP A 284 -5.41 -33.55 4.41
CA TRP A 284 -5.73 -34.03 3.08
C TRP A 284 -4.50 -34.15 2.15
N ILE A 285 -3.44 -33.35 2.36
CA ILE A 285 -2.25 -33.36 1.51
C ILE A 285 -1.55 -34.72 1.53
N ALA A 286 -1.35 -35.28 2.73
CA ALA A 286 -0.66 -36.55 2.93
C ALA A 286 -1.41 -37.72 2.25
N ALA A 287 -2.75 -37.64 2.18
CA ALA A 287 -3.59 -38.61 1.49
C ALA A 287 -3.55 -38.51 -0.06
N VAL A 288 -2.98 -37.44 -0.63
CA VAL A 288 -2.80 -37.35 -2.09
C VAL A 288 -1.58 -38.18 -2.49
N ASN A 289 -1.82 -39.27 -3.22
CA ASN A 289 -0.77 -40.09 -3.84
C ASN A 289 -0.16 -39.36 -5.05
N ALA A 290 0.79 -38.46 -4.77
CA ALA A 290 1.57 -37.70 -5.74
C ALA A 290 3.01 -37.51 -5.23
N LEU A 291 3.94 -37.31 -6.16
CA LEU A 291 5.34 -37.00 -5.87
C LEU A 291 5.52 -35.53 -5.48
N PRO A 292 6.60 -35.17 -4.73
CA PRO A 292 6.97 -33.78 -4.49
C PRO A 292 7.12 -32.99 -5.81
N GLY A 293 6.63 -31.75 -5.82
CA GLY A 293 6.60 -30.87 -6.99
C GLY A 293 5.39 -31.04 -7.91
N ALA A 294 4.64 -32.15 -7.80
CA ALA A 294 3.39 -32.30 -8.54
C ALA A 294 2.32 -31.31 -8.02
N ILE A 295 1.57 -30.69 -8.95
CA ILE A 295 0.40 -29.87 -8.60
C ILE A 295 -0.73 -30.80 -8.15
N ILE A 296 -1.19 -30.61 -6.90
CA ILE A 296 -2.18 -31.47 -6.24
C ILE A 296 -3.53 -30.78 -5.99
N ALA A 297 -3.57 -29.45 -6.15
CA ALA A 297 -4.79 -28.67 -6.14
C ALA A 297 -4.67 -27.34 -6.90
N VAL A 298 -5.81 -26.86 -7.38
CA VAL A 298 -6.08 -25.48 -7.77
C VAL A 298 -7.14 -24.93 -6.82
N ARG A 299 -7.01 -23.66 -6.41
CA ARG A 299 -8.02 -22.96 -5.61
C ARG A 299 -7.96 -21.48 -5.92
N ASP A 300 -9.12 -20.91 -6.22
CA ASP A 300 -9.20 -19.57 -6.83
C ASP A 300 -8.23 -19.53 -8.03
N GLU A 301 -7.33 -18.56 -8.10
CA GLU A 301 -6.28 -18.48 -9.12
C GLU A 301 -4.89 -18.99 -8.65
N ALA A 302 -4.82 -19.71 -7.52
CA ALA A 302 -3.58 -20.27 -6.97
C ALA A 302 -3.43 -21.78 -7.25
N VAL A 303 -2.18 -22.24 -7.31
CA VAL A 303 -1.82 -23.67 -7.46
C VAL A 303 -1.08 -24.17 -6.23
N CYS A 304 -1.40 -25.38 -5.76
CA CYS A 304 -0.71 -26.05 -4.67
C CYS A 304 0.14 -27.21 -5.20
N PHE A 305 1.44 -27.23 -4.86
CA PHE A 305 2.29 -28.40 -5.08
C PHE A 305 2.58 -29.13 -3.77
N LYS A 306 2.78 -30.45 -3.85
CA LYS A 306 3.19 -31.29 -2.71
C LYS A 306 4.69 -31.13 -2.43
N THR A 307 5.10 -31.19 -1.16
CA THR A 307 6.51 -31.13 -0.74
C THR A 307 6.99 -32.47 -0.16
N ALA A 308 8.31 -32.61 0.05
CA ALA A 308 8.93 -33.85 0.53
C ALA A 308 8.39 -34.28 1.92
N ASP A 309 8.18 -33.32 2.82
CA ASP A 309 7.61 -33.45 4.16
C ASP A 309 6.08 -33.68 4.20
N GLN A 310 5.47 -34.08 3.07
CA GLN A 310 4.04 -34.38 2.93
C GLN A 310 3.10 -33.19 3.20
N HIS A 311 3.63 -31.96 3.17
CA HIS A 311 2.90 -30.71 3.23
C HIS A 311 2.61 -30.14 1.83
N GLY A 312 1.84 -29.06 1.77
CA GLY A 312 1.55 -28.32 0.54
C GLY A 312 2.18 -26.94 0.52
N ILE A 313 2.46 -26.42 -0.67
CA ILE A 313 2.82 -25.01 -0.90
C ILE A 313 1.96 -24.40 -1.99
N TRP A 314 1.23 -23.35 -1.62
CA TRP A 314 0.45 -22.52 -2.54
C TRP A 314 1.30 -21.42 -3.17
N ILE A 315 1.44 -21.48 -4.49
CA ILE A 315 1.92 -20.40 -5.33
C ILE A 315 0.71 -19.62 -5.81
N THR A 316 0.61 -18.36 -5.39
CA THR A 316 -0.56 -17.51 -5.71
C THR A 316 -0.36 -16.72 -6.99
N HIS A 317 0.90 -16.38 -7.30
CA HIS A 317 1.27 -15.53 -8.43
C HIS A 317 2.58 -15.97 -9.07
N VAL A 318 2.71 -15.73 -10.38
CA VAL A 318 3.92 -15.98 -11.18
C VAL A 318 4.30 -14.76 -12.03
N ARG A 319 5.54 -14.72 -12.50
CA ARG A 319 6.01 -13.76 -13.52
C ARG A 319 7.07 -14.40 -14.40
N ARG A 320 6.90 -14.32 -15.72
CA ARG A 320 7.87 -14.79 -16.73
C ARG A 320 9.22 -14.07 -16.56
N ILE A 321 10.35 -14.77 -16.79
CA ILE A 321 11.66 -14.11 -16.84
C ILE A 321 11.70 -13.20 -18.06
N LYS A 322 12.16 -11.95 -17.88
CA LYS A 322 12.34 -11.00 -18.98
C LYS A 322 13.53 -11.43 -19.85
N LYS A 323 13.28 -11.73 -21.13
CA LYS A 323 14.32 -11.98 -22.13
C LYS A 323 14.94 -10.66 -22.62
N LYS A 324 16.13 -10.71 -23.24
CA LYS A 324 16.75 -9.53 -23.88
C LYS A 324 15.90 -8.95 -25.01
N THR A 325 15.10 -9.80 -25.66
CA THR A 325 14.12 -9.44 -26.71
C THR A 325 12.86 -8.76 -26.17
N ASP A 326 12.55 -8.91 -24.89
CA ASP A 326 11.30 -8.38 -24.33
C ASP A 326 11.48 -6.88 -24.09
N PRO A 327 10.64 -5.98 -24.65
CA PRO A 327 10.84 -4.55 -24.48
C PRO A 327 10.64 -4.11 -23.01
N LYS A 328 9.66 -4.72 -22.33
CA LYS A 328 9.19 -4.35 -20.98
C LYS A 328 9.16 -5.59 -20.08
N LEU A 329 9.03 -5.38 -18.77
CA LEU A 329 8.90 -6.46 -17.80
C LEU A 329 7.51 -7.13 -17.93
N TRP A 330 7.42 -8.44 -17.74
CA TRP A 330 6.12 -9.12 -17.71
C TRP A 330 5.32 -8.76 -16.45
N PRO A 331 3.98 -8.67 -16.51
CA PRO A 331 3.17 -8.46 -15.32
C PRO A 331 3.36 -9.61 -14.33
N LYS A 332 3.16 -9.36 -13.04
CA LYS A 332 3.02 -10.44 -12.06
C LYS A 332 1.54 -10.81 -12.01
N VAL A 333 1.20 -11.95 -12.58
CA VAL A 333 -0.16 -12.45 -12.76
C VAL A 333 -0.48 -13.54 -11.73
N PRO A 334 -1.76 -13.86 -11.48
CA PRO A 334 -2.14 -15.03 -10.71
C PRO A 334 -1.60 -16.33 -11.32
N ALA A 335 -1.39 -17.37 -10.49
CA ALA A 335 -0.65 -18.55 -10.90
C ALA A 335 -1.38 -19.39 -11.96
N VAL A 336 -2.70 -19.60 -11.81
CA VAL A 336 -3.50 -20.37 -12.77
C VAL A 336 -3.50 -19.71 -14.15
N PHE A 337 -3.88 -18.43 -14.25
CA PHE A 337 -3.76 -17.63 -15.46
C PHE A 337 -2.36 -17.74 -16.11
N GLY A 338 -1.30 -17.44 -15.34
CA GLY A 338 0.07 -17.39 -15.87
C GLY A 338 0.64 -18.73 -16.32
N LEU A 339 0.18 -19.85 -15.74
CA LEU A 339 0.57 -21.20 -16.17
C LEU A 339 -0.26 -21.67 -17.38
N ARG A 340 -1.54 -21.29 -17.49
CA ARG A 340 -2.39 -21.55 -18.67
C ARG A 340 -1.87 -20.84 -19.91
N GLU A 341 -1.52 -19.55 -19.81
CA GLU A 341 -0.89 -18.80 -20.91
C GLU A 341 0.40 -19.45 -21.46
N LEU A 342 1.10 -20.21 -20.61
CA LEU A 342 2.37 -20.86 -20.94
C LEU A 342 2.22 -22.33 -21.35
N GLY A 343 0.98 -22.85 -21.44
CA GLY A 343 0.70 -24.25 -21.75
C GLY A 343 1.12 -25.25 -20.68
N LEU A 344 1.47 -24.78 -19.48
CA LEU A 344 1.93 -25.61 -18.34
C LEU A 344 0.79 -26.16 -17.49
N LEU A 345 -0.41 -25.60 -17.64
CA LEU A 345 -1.62 -26.03 -16.95
C LEU A 345 -2.78 -25.97 -17.95
N THR A 346 -3.51 -27.07 -18.10
CA THR A 346 -4.65 -27.17 -19.03
C THR A 346 -5.97 -26.97 -18.29
N ASP A 347 -7.01 -26.57 -19.00
CA ASP A 347 -8.35 -26.36 -18.43
C ASP A 347 -8.95 -27.64 -17.82
N ASP A 348 -8.66 -28.80 -18.44
CA ASP A 348 -8.96 -30.13 -17.91
C ASP A 348 -8.20 -30.42 -16.59
N SER A 349 -6.93 -30.02 -16.52
CA SER A 349 -6.14 -30.13 -15.28
C SER A 349 -6.64 -29.18 -14.19
N VAL A 350 -7.05 -27.96 -14.54
CA VAL A 350 -7.72 -27.03 -13.61
C VAL A 350 -8.97 -27.69 -13.06
N ALA A 351 -9.90 -28.12 -13.92
CA ALA A 351 -11.17 -28.73 -13.51
C ALA A 351 -10.98 -29.96 -12.60
N LYS A 352 -10.00 -30.82 -12.90
CA LYS A 352 -9.68 -32.02 -12.10
C LYS A 352 -8.98 -31.72 -10.78
N LEU A 353 -8.22 -30.62 -10.71
CA LEU A 353 -7.46 -30.22 -9.52
C LEU A 353 -8.17 -29.17 -8.66
N THR A 354 -9.27 -28.56 -9.12
CA THR A 354 -10.03 -27.57 -8.35
C THR A 354 -10.52 -28.17 -7.03
N ARG A 355 -10.04 -27.62 -5.91
CA ARG A 355 -10.46 -27.96 -4.56
C ARG A 355 -10.97 -26.71 -3.84
N PRO A 356 -12.26 -26.64 -3.46
CA PRO A 356 -12.76 -25.54 -2.65
C PRO A 356 -12.01 -25.48 -1.30
N VAL A 357 -12.16 -24.37 -0.58
CA VAL A 357 -11.77 -24.35 0.83
C VAL A 357 -12.73 -25.28 1.58
N GLY A 358 -12.20 -26.25 2.35
CA GLY A 358 -12.98 -27.23 3.12
C GLY A 358 -13.71 -26.65 4.34
N THR A 359 -14.05 -25.37 4.32
CA THR A 359 -14.68 -24.61 5.41
C THR A 359 -16.17 -24.50 5.18
N GLN A 360 -16.97 -24.83 6.20
CA GLN A 360 -18.40 -24.56 6.17
C GLN A 360 -18.65 -23.04 6.16
N ALA A 361 -19.64 -22.59 5.38
CA ALA A 361 -20.26 -21.28 5.52
C ALA A 361 -19.29 -20.07 5.57
N TRP A 362 -18.27 -20.08 4.69
CA TRP A 362 -17.20 -19.06 4.60
C TRP A 362 -16.33 -18.85 5.86
N ALA A 363 -16.41 -19.74 6.85
CA ALA A 363 -15.56 -19.67 8.04
C ALA A 363 -14.06 -19.66 7.69
N LYS A 364 -13.21 -19.12 8.58
CA LYS A 364 -11.76 -19.27 8.41
C LYS A 364 -11.34 -20.72 8.64
N SER A 365 -10.44 -21.22 7.82
CA SER A 365 -9.81 -22.54 8.01
C SER A 365 -9.15 -22.64 9.39
N PRO A 366 -9.34 -23.75 10.14
CA PRO A 366 -8.59 -24.04 11.36
C PRO A 366 -7.15 -24.50 11.06
N HIS A 367 -6.90 -24.90 9.80
CA HIS A 367 -5.62 -25.30 9.24
C HIS A 367 -4.96 -24.15 8.49
N GLY A 368 -3.64 -24.03 8.54
CA GLY A 368 -2.87 -23.16 7.67
C GLY A 368 -3.05 -23.59 6.22
N THR A 369 -3.58 -22.69 5.39
CA THR A 369 -3.92 -22.94 3.98
C THR A 369 -4.12 -21.61 3.25
N PHE A 370 -4.13 -21.63 1.92
CA PHE A 370 -4.49 -20.44 1.13
C PHE A 370 -6.02 -20.20 1.13
N GLN A 371 -6.44 -19.11 1.74
CA GLN A 371 -7.84 -18.63 1.77
C GLN A 371 -7.86 -17.11 1.72
N GLU A 372 -8.25 -16.51 0.59
CA GLU A 372 -8.29 -15.05 0.43
C GLU A 372 -9.46 -14.39 1.17
N VAL A 373 -10.62 -15.06 1.21
CA VAL A 373 -11.87 -14.51 1.77
C VAL A 373 -12.41 -15.43 2.86
N TRP A 374 -12.76 -14.85 4.00
CA TRP A 374 -13.45 -15.54 5.09
C TRP A 374 -14.36 -14.60 5.89
N VAL A 375 -15.34 -15.19 6.58
CA VAL A 375 -16.29 -14.52 7.46
C VAL A 375 -16.16 -15.08 8.87
N ASP A 376 -16.20 -14.20 9.86
CA ASP A 376 -16.26 -14.57 11.28
C ASP A 376 -17.50 -13.92 11.92
N PHE A 377 -18.37 -14.72 12.54
CA PHE A 377 -19.61 -14.26 13.15
C PHE A 377 -19.49 -14.24 14.68
N VAL A 378 -19.70 -13.07 15.30
CA VAL A 378 -19.55 -12.88 16.75
C VAL A 378 -20.86 -12.39 17.36
N ALA A 379 -21.32 -13.07 18.41
CA ALA A 379 -22.51 -12.66 19.19
C ALA A 379 -22.27 -11.35 19.97
N VAL A 380 -23.29 -10.51 20.03
CA VAL A 380 -23.25 -9.18 20.67
C VAL A 380 -23.87 -9.20 22.06
N ASP A 381 -25.02 -9.84 22.18
CA ASP A 381 -25.75 -10.07 23.43
C ASP A 381 -25.36 -11.41 24.10
N GLU A 382 -25.85 -11.62 25.31
CA GLU A 382 -25.56 -12.81 26.14
C GLU A 382 -26.53 -13.98 25.88
N ILE A 383 -27.55 -13.77 25.05
CA ILE A 383 -28.55 -14.77 24.65
C ILE A 383 -28.10 -15.47 23.35
N GLY A 384 -27.21 -14.84 22.58
CA GLY A 384 -26.67 -15.33 21.32
C GLY A 384 -27.51 -14.98 20.08
N CYS A 385 -28.52 -14.12 20.22
CA CYS A 385 -29.49 -13.84 19.15
C CYS A 385 -28.91 -12.89 18.09
N SER A 386 -28.40 -11.72 18.49
CA SER A 386 -27.87 -10.72 17.57
C SER A 386 -26.35 -10.79 17.46
N ARG A 387 -25.86 -10.62 16.23
CA ARG A 387 -24.48 -10.95 15.85
C ARG A 387 -23.91 -9.97 14.82
N VAL A 388 -22.58 -9.90 14.77
CA VAL A 388 -21.81 -9.11 13.80
C VAL A 388 -21.02 -10.04 12.90
N ALA A 389 -21.01 -9.77 11.59
CA ALA A 389 -20.15 -10.46 10.63
C ALA A 389 -18.90 -9.64 10.34
N TYR A 390 -17.72 -10.21 10.58
CA TYR A 390 -16.43 -9.63 10.20
C TYR A 390 -15.97 -10.29 8.90
N VAL A 391 -15.98 -9.54 7.80
CA VAL A 391 -15.66 -10.01 6.44
C VAL A 391 -14.22 -9.62 6.13
N TYR A 392 -13.38 -10.61 5.89
CA TYR A 392 -11.96 -10.46 5.59
C TYR A 392 -11.68 -10.78 4.12
N SER A 393 -10.73 -10.06 3.53
CA SER A 393 -10.37 -10.17 2.11
C SER A 393 -8.88 -9.86 1.90
N ASP A 394 -8.01 -10.83 2.20
CA ASP A 394 -6.54 -10.66 2.20
C ASP A 394 -5.93 -10.83 0.80
N PHE A 395 -6.52 -10.13 -0.18
CA PHE A 395 -6.09 -10.16 -1.58
C PHE A 395 -4.65 -9.66 -1.75
N TYR A 396 -3.92 -10.28 -2.67
CA TYR A 396 -2.49 -10.01 -2.85
C TYR A 396 -2.21 -8.53 -3.23
N ASN A 397 -1.35 -7.86 -2.46
CA ASN A 397 -1.13 -6.41 -2.50
C ASN A 397 -2.40 -5.54 -2.35
N GLY A 398 -3.50 -6.07 -1.79
CA GLY A 398 -4.78 -5.37 -1.64
C GLY A 398 -5.46 -5.01 -2.97
N ALA A 399 -4.93 -5.50 -4.10
CA ALA A 399 -5.50 -5.30 -5.41
C ALA A 399 -6.66 -6.29 -5.60
N MET A 400 -7.78 -5.84 -6.15
CA MET A 400 -9.02 -6.62 -6.23
C MET A 400 -9.35 -6.91 -7.71
N SER A 401 -9.15 -8.14 -8.18
CA SER A 401 -9.49 -8.53 -9.56
C SER A 401 -10.99 -8.72 -9.76
N THR A 402 -11.46 -8.79 -11.01
CA THR A 402 -12.88 -9.06 -11.30
C THR A 402 -13.37 -10.34 -10.62
N ALA A 403 -12.59 -11.43 -10.66
CA ALA A 403 -12.91 -12.69 -9.98
C ALA A 403 -12.90 -12.57 -8.44
N GLN A 404 -11.90 -11.90 -7.86
CA GLN A 404 -11.82 -11.65 -6.41
C GLN A 404 -12.99 -10.79 -5.90
N CYS A 405 -13.41 -9.80 -6.69
CA CYS A 405 -14.59 -8.98 -6.41
C CYS A 405 -15.88 -9.80 -6.51
N GLY A 406 -15.99 -10.70 -7.50
CA GLY A 406 -17.10 -11.67 -7.59
C GLY A 406 -17.21 -12.54 -6.35
N LYS A 407 -16.11 -13.16 -5.94
CA LYS A 407 -16.00 -13.96 -4.71
C LYS A 407 -16.35 -13.15 -3.45
N LEU A 408 -16.03 -11.86 -3.41
CA LEU A 408 -16.43 -10.98 -2.31
C LEU A 408 -17.94 -10.66 -2.34
N VAL A 409 -18.52 -10.43 -3.52
CA VAL A 409 -19.99 -10.29 -3.67
C VAL A 409 -20.73 -11.55 -3.22
N GLU A 410 -20.22 -12.74 -3.55
CA GLU A 410 -20.78 -14.02 -3.06
C GLU A 410 -20.71 -14.13 -1.53
N ALA A 411 -19.58 -13.75 -0.92
CA ALA A 411 -19.42 -13.74 0.53
C ALA A 411 -20.38 -12.74 1.21
N LEU A 412 -20.58 -11.55 0.65
CA LEU A 412 -21.53 -10.56 1.15
C LEU A 412 -22.99 -10.99 0.96
N GLY A 413 -23.32 -11.61 -0.18
CA GLY A 413 -24.62 -12.22 -0.44
C GLY A 413 -24.94 -13.36 0.52
N PHE A 414 -23.94 -14.19 0.85
CA PHE A 414 -24.06 -15.21 1.90
C PHE A 414 -24.27 -14.59 3.29
N VAL A 415 -23.47 -13.58 3.68
CA VAL A 415 -23.65 -12.87 4.96
C VAL A 415 -25.09 -12.35 5.06
N LEU A 416 -25.56 -11.67 4.01
CA LEU A 416 -26.90 -11.12 3.90
C LEU A 416 -27.99 -12.19 3.99
N SER A 417 -27.85 -13.34 3.32
CA SER A 417 -28.83 -14.42 3.35
C SER A 417 -28.92 -15.13 4.70
N THR A 418 -27.90 -15.02 5.56
CA THR A 418 -28.01 -15.48 6.95
C THR A 418 -28.79 -14.53 7.87
N HIS A 419 -29.11 -13.29 7.46
CA HIS A 419 -29.91 -12.38 8.30
C HIS A 419 -31.36 -12.86 8.37
N THR A 420 -31.80 -13.31 9.55
CA THR A 420 -33.18 -13.71 9.83
C THR A 420 -33.69 -13.06 11.12
N PRO A 421 -35.02 -13.00 11.37
CA PRO A 421 -35.57 -12.51 12.64
C PRO A 421 -35.06 -13.27 13.88
N GLN A 422 -34.65 -14.53 13.72
CA GLN A 422 -34.13 -15.39 14.79
C GLN A 422 -32.62 -15.22 15.02
N HIS A 423 -31.85 -14.88 13.98
CA HIS A 423 -30.40 -14.70 14.03
C HIS A 423 -29.93 -13.37 13.38
N PRO A 424 -30.50 -12.22 13.81
CA PRO A 424 -30.32 -10.94 13.12
C PRO A 424 -28.87 -10.44 13.16
N LEU A 425 -28.38 -10.02 11.99
CA LEU A 425 -27.13 -9.25 11.92
C LEU A 425 -27.39 -7.81 12.37
N SER A 426 -26.63 -7.35 13.37
CA SER A 426 -26.62 -5.94 13.78
C SER A 426 -25.67 -5.11 12.92
N ALA A 427 -24.55 -5.70 12.48
CA ALA A 427 -23.55 -5.04 11.67
C ALA A 427 -22.74 -6.01 10.77
N VAL A 428 -22.17 -5.46 9.70
CA VAL A 428 -21.14 -6.07 8.86
C VAL A 428 -19.90 -5.18 8.90
N VAL A 429 -18.75 -5.79 9.20
CA VAL A 429 -17.46 -5.11 9.30
C VAL A 429 -16.54 -5.59 8.20
N MET A 430 -16.25 -4.73 7.23
CA MET A 430 -15.21 -4.97 6.23
C MET A 430 -13.86 -4.82 6.91
N MET A 431 -13.12 -5.91 7.08
CA MET A 431 -11.81 -5.95 7.76
C MET A 431 -10.62 -5.90 6.79
N GLY A 432 -10.89 -6.04 5.48
CA GLY A 432 -9.89 -6.05 4.42
C GLY A 432 -8.80 -7.11 4.61
N GLY A 433 -7.67 -6.89 3.98
CA GLY A 433 -6.44 -7.64 4.23
C GLY A 433 -5.68 -7.18 5.48
N SER A 434 -4.67 -7.95 5.84
CA SER A 434 -3.78 -7.70 6.98
C SER A 434 -2.77 -6.59 6.69
N GLY A 435 -2.19 -6.58 5.49
CA GLY A 435 -1.19 -5.58 5.06
C GLY A 435 -1.76 -4.39 4.26
N TYR A 436 -2.93 -4.55 3.66
CA TYR A 436 -3.68 -3.51 2.96
C TYR A 436 -5.17 -3.73 3.22
N PHE A 437 -5.95 -2.67 3.41
CA PHE A 437 -7.42 -2.80 3.42
C PHE A 437 -7.92 -3.09 1.99
N SER A 438 -7.60 -2.20 1.05
CA SER A 438 -7.75 -2.38 -0.40
C SER A 438 -6.98 -1.27 -1.14
N ASN A 439 -6.53 -1.54 -2.37
CA ASN A 439 -5.93 -0.56 -3.29
C ASN A 439 -6.77 -0.40 -4.60
N GLY A 440 -8.01 -0.91 -4.62
CA GLY A 440 -8.89 -0.88 -5.79
C GLY A 440 -8.54 -1.93 -6.87
N ILE A 441 -8.82 -1.59 -8.13
CA ILE A 441 -8.70 -2.47 -9.31
C ILE A 441 -7.34 -3.18 -9.47
N HIS A 442 -7.34 -4.40 -9.97
CA HIS A 442 -6.14 -5.23 -10.11
C HIS A 442 -5.36 -4.97 -11.40
N LEU A 443 -4.66 -3.83 -11.43
CA LEU A 443 -3.90 -3.32 -12.58
C LEU A 443 -3.01 -4.37 -13.27
N ASN A 444 -2.43 -5.31 -12.53
CA ASN A 444 -1.59 -6.38 -13.09
C ASN A 444 -2.37 -7.42 -13.92
N VAL A 445 -3.66 -7.65 -13.62
CA VAL A 445 -4.54 -8.59 -14.33
C VAL A 445 -5.13 -7.89 -15.55
N ILE A 446 -5.58 -6.65 -15.36
CA ILE A 446 -5.97 -5.73 -16.44
C ILE A 446 -4.87 -5.66 -17.51
N GLU A 447 -3.62 -5.39 -17.12
CA GLU A 447 -2.47 -5.24 -18.03
C GLU A 447 -1.97 -6.58 -18.63
N SER A 448 -2.51 -7.72 -18.20
CA SER A 448 -2.29 -9.04 -18.84
C SER A 448 -3.52 -9.55 -19.61
N ALA A 449 -4.67 -8.88 -19.54
CA ALA A 449 -5.86 -9.27 -20.27
C ALA A 449 -5.70 -9.06 -21.78
N ALA A 450 -6.45 -9.80 -22.59
CA ALA A 450 -6.47 -9.64 -24.04
C ALA A 450 -7.04 -8.28 -24.47
N ASP A 451 -8.03 -7.77 -23.73
CA ASP A 451 -8.49 -6.37 -23.78
C ASP A 451 -8.32 -5.72 -22.39
N PRO A 452 -7.23 -4.97 -22.17
CA PRO A 452 -6.98 -4.22 -20.94
C PRO A 452 -7.89 -3.00 -20.72
N ALA A 453 -8.81 -2.66 -21.62
CA ALA A 453 -9.85 -1.66 -21.38
C ALA A 453 -11.14 -2.33 -20.91
N MET A 454 -11.50 -3.47 -21.49
CA MET A 454 -12.65 -4.28 -21.04
C MET A 454 -12.43 -4.85 -19.62
N GLU A 455 -11.28 -5.45 -19.31
CA GLU A 455 -11.02 -5.94 -17.94
C GLU A 455 -10.99 -4.78 -16.91
N SER A 456 -10.61 -3.56 -17.31
CA SER A 456 -10.76 -2.37 -16.43
C SER A 456 -12.23 -2.05 -16.14
N TRP A 457 -13.10 -2.19 -17.14
CA TRP A 457 -14.54 -1.93 -17.04
C TRP A 457 -15.29 -2.98 -16.21
N ASP A 458 -14.99 -4.25 -16.43
CA ASP A 458 -15.58 -5.35 -15.67
C ASP A 458 -15.08 -5.32 -14.21
N ASN A 459 -13.79 -5.03 -13.99
CA ASN A 459 -13.23 -4.91 -12.66
C ASN A 459 -13.87 -3.75 -11.87
N ILE A 460 -14.01 -2.55 -12.45
CA ILE A 460 -14.63 -1.41 -11.74
C ILE A 460 -16.12 -1.65 -11.48
N ASN A 461 -16.85 -2.26 -12.42
CA ASN A 461 -18.25 -2.63 -12.19
C ASN A 461 -18.41 -3.67 -11.07
N ARG A 462 -17.50 -4.65 -10.99
CA ARG A 462 -17.54 -5.68 -9.93
C ARG A 462 -17.12 -5.14 -8.56
N ILE A 463 -16.31 -4.08 -8.49
CA ILE A 463 -16.08 -3.31 -7.25
C ILE A 463 -17.33 -2.47 -6.90
N ASN A 464 -17.95 -1.78 -7.87
CA ASN A 464 -19.17 -1.01 -7.64
C ASN A 464 -20.32 -1.89 -7.09
N ASP A 465 -20.38 -3.16 -7.48
CA ASP A 465 -21.33 -4.12 -6.90
C ASP A 465 -21.01 -4.46 -5.43
N VAL A 466 -19.74 -4.60 -5.04
CA VAL A 466 -19.33 -4.72 -3.62
C VAL A 466 -19.73 -3.47 -2.83
N VAL A 467 -19.49 -2.27 -3.37
CA VAL A 467 -19.83 -1.00 -2.69
C VAL A 467 -21.34 -0.81 -2.56
N TYR A 468 -22.13 -1.27 -3.54
CA TYR A 468 -23.60 -1.22 -3.47
C TYR A 468 -24.16 -2.04 -2.29
N TYR A 469 -23.53 -3.14 -1.88
CA TYR A 469 -23.91 -3.83 -0.64
C TYR A 469 -23.73 -2.95 0.61
N LEU A 470 -22.68 -2.14 0.66
CA LEU A 470 -22.34 -1.28 1.81
C LEU A 470 -23.22 -0.03 1.92
N LEU A 471 -23.68 0.48 0.77
CA LEU A 471 -24.55 1.65 0.65
C LEU A 471 -26.04 1.29 0.73
N HIS A 472 -26.45 0.17 0.13
CA HIS A 472 -27.86 -0.20 -0.04
C HIS A 472 -28.24 -1.52 0.65
N GLU A 473 -27.64 -2.66 0.30
CA GLU A 473 -28.19 -3.97 0.72
C GLU A 473 -28.15 -4.21 2.24
N PHE A 474 -27.08 -3.83 2.93
CA PHE A 474 -27.04 -3.92 4.39
C PHE A 474 -27.90 -2.82 5.05
N PRO A 475 -27.77 -1.51 4.72
CA PRO A 475 -28.62 -0.44 5.27
C PRO A 475 -30.13 -0.63 5.09
N SER A 476 -30.59 -1.07 3.92
CA SER A 476 -32.02 -1.31 3.64
C SER A 476 -32.65 -2.39 4.52
N ARG A 477 -31.83 -3.26 5.12
CA ARG A 477 -32.24 -4.30 6.08
C ARG A 477 -31.86 -3.97 7.53
N ASN A 478 -31.56 -2.70 7.82
CA ASN A 478 -31.16 -2.19 9.13
C ASN A 478 -29.86 -2.80 9.68
N ILE A 479 -28.92 -3.16 8.80
CA ILE A 479 -27.62 -3.73 9.15
C ILE A 479 -26.54 -2.65 8.98
N LEU A 480 -25.84 -2.30 10.08
CA LEU A 480 -24.82 -1.26 10.12
C LEU A 480 -23.55 -1.66 9.36
N THR A 481 -23.00 -0.79 8.50
CA THR A 481 -21.78 -1.10 7.72
C THR A 481 -20.55 -0.37 8.28
N ILE A 482 -19.47 -1.11 8.56
CA ILE A 482 -18.27 -0.55 9.20
C ILE A 482 -17.01 -0.95 8.41
N ALA A 483 -16.10 -0.01 8.16
CA ALA A 483 -14.78 -0.30 7.61
C ALA A 483 -13.74 -0.36 8.74
N GLY A 484 -13.19 -1.55 9.01
CA GLY A 484 -12.06 -1.80 9.91
C GLY A 484 -10.74 -1.69 9.14
N VAL A 485 -10.24 -0.48 8.94
CA VAL A 485 -9.07 -0.19 8.09
C VAL A 485 -7.77 -0.46 8.86
N ARG A 486 -7.22 -1.66 8.70
CA ARG A 486 -6.03 -2.15 9.44
C ARG A 486 -4.70 -1.97 8.72
N GLY A 487 -4.71 -2.12 7.39
CA GLY A 487 -3.58 -1.83 6.52
C GLY A 487 -3.84 -0.60 5.65
N ASN A 488 -2.83 -0.16 4.90
CA ASN A 488 -2.94 0.98 3.99
C ASN A 488 -4.07 0.80 2.95
N ALA A 489 -4.58 1.92 2.43
CA ALA A 489 -5.54 1.91 1.33
C ALA A 489 -5.24 2.98 0.27
N ALA A 490 -5.62 2.70 -0.98
CA ALA A 490 -5.44 3.62 -2.11
C ALA A 490 -6.60 3.56 -3.10
N ALA A 491 -6.84 4.68 -3.79
CA ALA A 491 -7.87 4.85 -4.83
C ALA A 491 -9.22 4.26 -4.38
N GLY A 492 -9.78 3.34 -5.17
CA GLY A 492 -11.04 2.64 -4.88
C GLY A 492 -11.11 1.95 -3.52
N GLY A 493 -9.98 1.54 -2.96
CA GLY A 493 -9.93 0.98 -1.61
C GLY A 493 -10.20 1.97 -0.49
N VAL A 494 -10.01 3.28 -0.73
CA VAL A 494 -10.40 4.34 0.22
C VAL A 494 -11.88 4.69 0.07
N ALA A 495 -12.40 4.72 -1.16
CA ALA A 495 -13.84 4.89 -1.43
C ALA A 495 -14.68 3.71 -0.87
N LEU A 496 -14.21 2.47 -1.05
CA LEU A 496 -14.77 1.26 -0.44
C LEU A 496 -14.89 1.36 1.09
N ALA A 497 -13.92 2.01 1.75
CA ALA A 497 -14.02 2.29 3.18
C ALA A 497 -15.03 3.41 3.47
N ALA A 498 -14.95 4.53 2.75
CA ALA A 498 -15.81 5.71 2.93
C ALA A 498 -17.32 5.42 2.72
N ALA A 499 -17.65 4.42 1.90
CA ALA A 499 -19.03 3.97 1.65
C ALA A 499 -19.72 3.33 2.88
N CYS A 500 -18.96 2.86 3.88
CA CYS A 500 -19.53 2.37 5.13
C CYS A 500 -20.22 3.48 5.95
N ASP A 501 -21.16 3.12 6.81
CA ASP A 501 -21.72 4.02 7.83
C ASP A 501 -20.61 4.61 8.72
N SER A 502 -19.65 3.79 9.15
CA SER A 502 -18.52 4.22 9.99
C SER A 502 -17.17 3.68 9.50
N VAL A 503 -16.12 4.50 9.58
CA VAL A 503 -14.74 4.15 9.25
C VAL A 503 -13.87 4.19 10.51
N VAL A 504 -13.30 3.04 10.86
CA VAL A 504 -12.48 2.81 12.05
C VAL A 504 -11.09 2.37 11.59
N ALA A 505 -10.10 3.25 11.69
CA ALA A 505 -8.78 3.05 11.08
C ALA A 505 -7.64 2.97 12.11
N GLY A 506 -6.56 2.27 11.77
CA GLY A 506 -5.34 2.25 12.56
C GLY A 506 -4.57 3.58 12.52
N ALA A 507 -3.93 3.96 13.63
CA ALA A 507 -3.12 5.17 13.72
C ALA A 507 -1.88 5.18 12.81
N ASP A 508 -1.39 4.00 12.39
CA ASP A 508 -0.23 3.84 11.50
C ASP A 508 -0.59 3.76 10.01
N VAL A 509 -1.88 3.72 9.66
CA VAL A 509 -2.37 3.55 8.29
C VAL A 509 -2.13 4.81 7.46
N VAL A 510 -1.69 4.61 6.22
CA VAL A 510 -1.61 5.64 5.17
C VAL A 510 -2.75 5.45 4.18
N LEU A 511 -3.46 6.52 3.86
CA LEU A 511 -4.51 6.55 2.83
C LEU A 511 -4.04 7.37 1.63
N ASN A 512 -4.33 6.90 0.41
CA ASN A 512 -4.10 7.63 -0.84
C ASN A 512 -5.44 7.73 -1.62
N PRO A 513 -6.34 8.67 -1.27
CA PRO A 513 -7.72 8.72 -1.78
C PRO A 513 -7.87 9.10 -3.27
N ALA A 514 -6.82 9.59 -3.93
CA ALA A 514 -6.89 10.14 -5.28
C ALA A 514 -6.66 9.09 -6.39
N TYR A 515 -7.42 9.21 -7.47
CA TYR A 515 -7.33 8.39 -8.68
C TYR A 515 -6.53 9.07 -9.82
N ARG A 516 -6.53 10.42 -9.83
CA ARG A 516 -6.08 11.28 -10.93
C ARG A 516 -4.62 11.05 -11.35
N ALA A 517 -3.74 10.76 -10.39
CA ALA A 517 -2.32 10.45 -10.60
C ALA A 517 -2.07 9.14 -11.39
N LEU A 518 -3.08 8.26 -11.49
CA LEU A 518 -3.06 7.06 -12.33
C LEU A 518 -3.78 7.27 -13.68
N GLY A 519 -4.36 8.46 -13.91
CA GLY A 519 -5.15 8.77 -15.10
C GLY A 519 -6.62 8.37 -15.04
N LEU A 520 -7.16 8.13 -13.84
CA LEU A 520 -8.56 7.75 -13.64
C LEU A 520 -9.34 8.86 -12.94
N HIS A 521 -10.63 8.98 -13.29
CA HIS A 521 -11.62 9.72 -12.52
C HIS A 521 -11.87 9.05 -11.16
N GLY A 522 -12.02 7.72 -11.17
CA GLY A 522 -12.50 6.90 -10.05
C GLY A 522 -13.98 6.56 -10.18
N SER A 523 -14.44 5.57 -9.40
CA SER A 523 -15.88 5.34 -9.22
C SER A 523 -16.14 4.98 -7.76
N GLU A 524 -16.64 3.78 -7.46
CA GLU A 524 -16.86 3.31 -6.09
C GLU A 524 -17.78 4.26 -5.27
N TYR A 525 -18.64 5.03 -5.95
CA TYR A 525 -19.54 6.04 -5.36
C TYR A 525 -18.77 7.11 -4.56
N HIS A 526 -17.53 7.43 -4.94
CA HIS A 526 -16.75 8.50 -4.30
C HIS A 526 -17.42 9.88 -4.48
N SER A 527 -18.15 10.08 -5.58
CA SER A 527 -18.89 11.33 -5.86
C SER A 527 -19.97 11.62 -4.81
N ILE A 528 -20.53 10.59 -4.19
CA ILE A 528 -21.41 10.71 -3.03
C ILE A 528 -20.59 10.73 -1.74
N SER A 529 -19.84 9.65 -1.47
CA SER A 529 -19.30 9.38 -0.13
C SER A 529 -18.23 10.37 0.32
N TYR A 530 -17.31 10.79 -0.55
CA TYR A 530 -16.28 11.78 -0.18
C TYR A 530 -16.88 13.17 0.05
N PHE A 531 -17.85 13.58 -0.77
CA PHE A 531 -18.42 14.92 -0.72
C PHE A 531 -19.40 15.09 0.45
N ALA A 532 -20.15 14.04 0.80
CA ALA A 532 -21.07 14.04 1.94
C ALA A 532 -20.35 13.86 3.30
N ARG A 533 -19.18 13.19 3.32
CA ARG A 533 -18.30 13.09 4.51
C ARG A 533 -17.45 14.34 4.73
N CYS A 534 -16.75 14.80 3.68
CA CYS A 534 -15.71 15.83 3.81
C CYS A 534 -16.15 17.24 3.38
N GLY A 535 -17.40 17.39 2.96
CA GLY A 535 -17.90 18.60 2.31
C GLY A 535 -17.27 18.83 0.93
N GLN A 536 -17.78 19.84 0.21
CA GLN A 536 -17.35 20.15 -1.16
C GLN A 536 -15.84 20.48 -1.26
N ALA A 537 -15.33 21.28 -0.32
CA ALA A 537 -13.91 21.63 -0.28
C ALA A 537 -13.01 20.42 0.05
N GLY A 538 -13.39 19.61 1.06
CA GLY A 538 -12.62 18.42 1.45
C GLY A 538 -12.62 17.35 0.37
N GLY A 539 -13.78 17.05 -0.22
CA GLY A 539 -13.93 16.09 -1.33
C GLY A 539 -13.11 16.48 -2.56
N ARG A 540 -13.22 17.73 -3.04
CA ARG A 540 -12.38 18.21 -4.17
C ARG A 540 -10.90 18.15 -3.83
N ARG A 541 -10.52 18.52 -2.59
CA ARG A 541 -9.12 18.52 -2.14
C ARG A 541 -8.51 17.12 -2.17
N ILE A 542 -9.13 16.11 -1.55
CA ILE A 542 -8.56 14.76 -1.50
C ILE A 542 -8.48 14.07 -2.87
N LEU A 543 -9.28 14.50 -3.85
CA LEU A 543 -9.21 14.04 -5.23
C LEU A 543 -8.18 14.81 -6.10
N ARG A 544 -7.67 15.96 -5.64
CA ARG A 544 -6.78 16.85 -6.41
C ARG A 544 -5.37 17.00 -5.82
N ASP A 545 -5.19 17.01 -4.51
CA ASP A 545 -3.86 17.11 -3.86
C ASP A 545 -2.92 15.96 -4.28
N MET A 546 -3.46 14.76 -4.53
CA MET A 546 -2.73 13.56 -4.97
C MET A 546 -1.54 13.15 -4.07
N THR A 547 -1.56 13.58 -2.80
CA THR A 547 -0.62 13.21 -1.74
C THR A 547 -1.19 12.16 -0.80
N PRO A 548 -0.35 11.35 -0.12
CA PRO A 548 -0.82 10.53 1.00
C PRO A 548 -1.37 11.41 2.14
N ILE A 549 -2.34 10.90 2.89
CA ILE A 549 -2.88 11.49 4.12
C ILE A 549 -2.78 10.51 5.29
N SER A 550 -2.59 11.02 6.52
CA SER A 550 -2.66 10.17 7.72
C SER A 550 -4.12 9.93 8.11
N THR A 551 -4.37 8.90 8.93
CA THR A 551 -5.73 8.67 9.47
C THR A 551 -6.19 9.77 10.42
N TYR A 552 -5.28 10.54 11.04
CA TYR A 552 -5.61 11.72 11.84
C TYR A 552 -6.07 12.90 10.95
N ASP A 553 -5.40 13.13 9.83
CA ASP A 553 -5.82 14.15 8.85
C ASP A 553 -7.13 13.75 8.16
N ALA A 554 -7.26 12.47 7.78
CA ALA A 554 -8.50 11.92 7.26
C ALA A 554 -9.67 12.07 8.24
N ARG A 555 -9.40 12.02 9.56
CA ARG A 555 -10.40 12.27 10.60
C ARG A 555 -10.71 13.74 10.82
N SER A 556 -9.75 14.66 10.70
CA SER A 556 -10.04 16.09 10.81
C SER A 556 -10.88 16.62 9.65
N ILE A 557 -10.88 15.93 8.50
CA ILE A 557 -11.77 16.19 7.36
C ILE A 557 -13.00 15.26 7.26
N GLY A 558 -13.29 14.40 8.24
CA GLY A 558 -14.50 13.54 8.25
C GLY A 558 -14.48 12.28 7.37
N LEU A 559 -13.38 12.01 6.66
CA LEU A 559 -13.21 10.78 5.87
C LEU A 559 -13.06 9.52 6.76
N VAL A 560 -12.53 9.69 7.97
CA VAL A 560 -12.37 8.64 8.99
C VAL A 560 -13.07 9.06 10.28
N ASP A 561 -13.99 8.25 10.79
CA ASP A 561 -14.76 8.59 12.00
C ASP A 561 -13.91 8.36 13.28
N HIS A 562 -13.18 7.24 13.34
CA HIS A 562 -12.41 6.82 14.51
C HIS A 562 -11.00 6.37 14.14
N VAL A 563 -10.00 6.83 14.90
CA VAL A 563 -8.60 6.40 14.80
C VAL A 563 -8.21 5.64 16.06
N LEU A 564 -7.72 4.41 15.91
CA LEU A 564 -7.34 3.53 17.01
C LEU A 564 -5.83 3.25 17.02
N PRO A 565 -5.13 3.40 18.16
CA PRO A 565 -3.70 3.11 18.24
C PRO A 565 -3.40 1.60 18.21
N GLY A 566 -2.19 1.24 17.81
CA GLY A 566 -1.71 -0.14 17.75
C GLY A 566 -1.84 -0.78 16.37
N TYR A 567 -1.40 -2.03 16.26
CA TYR A 567 -1.27 -2.78 15.00
C TYR A 567 -1.50 -4.28 15.22
N GLY A 568 -1.72 -5.04 14.14
CA GLY A 568 -1.91 -6.49 14.18
C GLY A 568 -3.06 -6.91 15.09
N ALA A 569 -2.88 -8.02 15.83
CA ALA A 569 -3.89 -8.57 16.74
C ALA A 569 -4.41 -7.56 17.79
N LEU A 570 -3.60 -6.60 18.23
CA LEU A 570 -4.03 -5.53 19.14
C LEU A 570 -5.00 -4.57 18.46
N LEU A 571 -4.79 -4.26 17.17
CA LEU A 571 -5.70 -3.42 16.39
C LEU A 571 -6.99 -4.17 16.03
N ASP A 572 -6.91 -5.43 15.59
CA ASP A 572 -8.10 -6.30 15.40
C ASP A 572 -8.96 -6.34 16.68
N THR A 573 -8.34 -6.55 17.84
CA THR A 573 -9.03 -6.56 19.15
C THR A 573 -9.66 -5.20 19.47
N ARG A 574 -8.95 -4.09 19.23
CA ARG A 574 -9.46 -2.74 19.47
C ARG A 574 -10.63 -2.37 18.54
N ILE A 575 -10.58 -2.76 17.26
CA ILE A 575 -11.69 -2.61 16.31
C ILE A 575 -12.88 -3.43 16.77
N ARG A 576 -12.71 -4.72 17.07
CA ARG A 576 -13.79 -5.61 17.55
C ARG A 576 -14.45 -5.09 18.84
N ASN A 577 -13.66 -4.60 19.79
CA ASN A 577 -14.18 -3.99 21.02
C ASN A 577 -14.94 -2.67 20.75
N HIS A 578 -14.44 -1.83 19.83
CA HIS A 578 -15.13 -0.61 19.42
C HIS A 578 -16.46 -0.92 18.73
N VAL A 579 -16.50 -1.85 17.77
CA VAL A 579 -17.73 -2.30 17.10
C VAL A 579 -18.73 -2.87 18.12
N LYS A 580 -18.27 -3.70 19.05
CA LYS A 580 -19.12 -4.25 20.12
C LYS A 580 -19.70 -3.16 21.03
N ALA A 581 -18.97 -2.06 21.27
CA ALA A 581 -19.49 -0.90 21.99
C ALA A 581 -20.52 -0.11 21.16
N VAL A 582 -20.24 0.18 19.89
CA VAL A 582 -21.16 0.89 18.99
C VAL A 582 -22.50 0.15 18.88
N VAL A 583 -22.49 -1.14 18.54
CA VAL A 583 -23.73 -1.93 18.40
C VAL A 583 -24.52 -2.01 19.72
N ARG A 584 -23.83 -2.16 20.86
CA ARG A 584 -24.49 -2.16 22.18
C ARG A 584 -25.07 -0.80 22.55
N SER A 585 -24.44 0.31 22.16
CA SER A 585 -24.97 1.66 22.39
C SER A 585 -26.22 1.98 21.55
N SER A 586 -26.43 1.27 20.45
CA SER A 586 -27.64 1.35 19.62
C SER A 586 -28.76 0.40 20.05
N ALA A 587 -28.54 -0.43 21.07
CA ALA A 587 -29.59 -1.28 21.65
C ALA A 587 -30.54 -0.45 22.54
N PRO A 588 -31.85 -0.75 22.55
CA PRO A 588 -32.79 -0.06 23.43
C PRO A 588 -32.44 -0.30 24.90
N SER A 589 -32.37 0.77 25.70
CA SER A 589 -32.22 0.66 27.14
C SER A 589 -33.45 0.00 27.76
N THR A 590 -33.24 -1.03 28.57
CA THR A 590 -34.32 -1.63 29.36
C THR A 590 -34.83 -0.62 30.39
N PRO A 591 -36.17 -0.46 30.56
CA PRO A 591 -36.74 0.43 31.57
C PRO A 591 -36.64 -0.21 32.95
N ASN A 592 -35.43 -0.23 33.52
CA ASN A 592 -35.18 -0.82 34.83
C ASN A 592 -35.89 -0.02 35.94
N GLY A 593 -36.49 -0.74 36.89
CA GLY A 593 -37.46 -0.19 37.84
C GLY A 593 -36.88 0.82 38.84
N SER A 594 -37.77 1.69 39.34
CA SER A 594 -37.43 2.76 40.28
C SER A 594 -36.81 2.23 41.59
N PRO A 595 -35.61 2.70 41.99
CA PRO A 595 -35.01 2.31 43.25
C PRO A 595 -35.72 3.02 44.43
N LYS A 596 -36.65 2.31 45.09
CA LYS A 596 -37.12 2.67 46.43
C LYS A 596 -36.07 2.22 47.45
N GLY A 597 -35.37 3.14 48.10
CA GLY A 597 -34.50 2.82 49.24
C GLY A 597 -33.38 3.81 49.51
N SER A 598 -33.64 4.84 50.32
CA SER A 598 -32.60 5.54 51.08
C SER A 598 -32.21 4.72 52.31
N PRO A 599 -30.93 4.75 52.73
CA PRO A 599 -30.69 5.37 54.04
C PRO A 599 -29.40 6.20 54.18
N SER A 600 -29.52 7.30 54.92
CA SER A 600 -28.54 7.93 55.82
C SER A 600 -27.02 7.90 55.50
N SER A 601 -26.53 9.05 55.01
CA SER A 601 -25.40 9.83 55.58
C SER A 601 -24.09 9.15 56.06
N ARG A 602 -22.96 9.62 55.52
CA ARG A 602 -21.86 10.18 56.35
C ARG A 602 -20.91 11.12 55.59
N SER A 603 -20.95 12.39 56.01
CA SER A 603 -19.83 13.35 56.13
C SER A 603 -18.72 13.45 55.06
N SER A 604 -18.60 14.63 54.45
CA SER A 604 -17.33 15.21 53.98
C SER A 604 -17.36 16.74 54.16
N PRO A 605 -16.28 17.40 54.66
CA PRO A 605 -16.34 18.81 55.02
C PRO A 605 -16.05 19.79 53.88
N SER A 606 -16.75 20.94 53.94
CA SER A 606 -16.35 22.27 53.40
C SER A 606 -14.90 22.64 53.79
N ARG A 607 -14.13 23.56 53.16
CA ARG A 607 -14.34 24.67 52.17
C ARG A 607 -12.94 25.03 51.55
N ASN A 608 -12.60 26.15 50.86
CA ASN A 608 -13.23 27.48 50.66
C ASN A 608 -12.74 28.22 49.37
N ILE A 609 -13.68 28.84 48.64
CA ILE A 609 -13.68 30.23 48.09
C ILE A 609 -12.36 30.97 47.75
N LEU A 610 -12.27 31.50 46.51
CA LEU A 610 -12.04 32.94 46.22
C LEU A 610 -12.59 33.34 44.83
N ARG A 611 -12.72 34.66 44.56
CA ARG A 611 -13.53 35.26 43.46
C ARG A 611 -12.81 36.44 42.77
N ASN A 612 -13.12 36.67 41.49
CA ASN A 612 -13.66 37.95 40.94
C ASN A 612 -14.10 37.71 39.46
N ARG A 613 -15.28 38.16 38.99
CA ARG A 613 -15.73 39.54 38.62
C ARG A 613 -14.89 40.14 37.48
N SER A 614 -15.45 40.77 36.43
CA SER A 614 -16.84 41.01 35.95
C SER A 614 -16.73 41.62 34.51
N SER A 615 -17.70 41.60 33.59
CA SER A 615 -19.06 42.19 33.65
C SER A 615 -19.88 41.93 32.35
N ALA A 616 -21.17 42.31 32.35
CA ALA A 616 -22.08 42.45 31.19
C ALA A 616 -23.06 43.62 31.52
N PRO A 617 -23.86 44.19 30.58
CA PRO A 617 -25.07 43.57 30.00
C PRO A 617 -25.23 43.92 28.48
N SER A 618 -26.37 43.85 27.77
CA SER A 618 -27.79 43.62 28.11
C SER A 618 -28.63 43.02 26.95
N LEU A 619 -29.55 42.10 27.32
CA LEU A 619 -30.98 42.00 26.92
C LEU A 619 -31.46 42.59 25.58
N ASP A 620 -32.31 41.80 24.87
CA ASP A 620 -33.76 42.06 24.95
C ASP A 620 -34.63 40.80 24.75
N LYS A 621 -35.95 40.91 24.94
CA LYS A 621 -36.97 39.84 24.89
C LYS A 621 -38.10 40.18 23.89
N LYS A 622 -38.83 39.18 23.38
CA LYS A 622 -40.27 38.95 23.70
C LYS A 622 -40.97 37.84 22.87
N THR A 623 -41.99 37.26 23.52
CA THR A 623 -43.26 36.64 23.05
C THR A 623 -43.39 36.12 21.60
N SER A 624 -43.79 34.88 21.29
CA SER A 624 -44.89 34.01 21.81
C SER A 624 -46.31 34.38 21.33
N ALA A 625 -46.93 33.51 20.52
CA ALA A 625 -48.37 33.41 20.33
C ALA A 625 -48.74 31.96 19.95
N SER A 626 -49.93 31.50 20.31
CA SER A 626 -50.47 30.17 20.01
C SER A 626 -51.94 30.26 19.61
N SER A 627 -52.44 29.27 18.87
CA SER A 627 -53.87 29.09 18.57
C SER A 627 -54.22 27.61 18.49
N LEU A 628 -55.45 27.26 18.88
CA LEU A 628 -55.94 25.89 19.07
C LEU A 628 -57.14 25.56 18.16
N GLY A 629 -57.30 24.28 17.88
CA GLY A 629 -58.35 23.65 17.08
C GLY A 629 -57.74 22.40 16.43
N GLY A 630 -58.18 21.16 16.66
CA GLY A 630 -59.53 20.70 16.98
C GLY A 630 -60.27 20.42 15.67
N GLY A 631 -60.70 19.19 15.36
CA GLY A 631 -60.52 17.91 16.05
C GLY A 631 -61.35 16.85 15.33
N GLY A 632 -60.80 15.67 15.05
CA GLY A 632 -61.48 14.65 14.25
C GLY A 632 -60.77 13.31 14.35
N SER A 633 -61.51 12.27 14.77
CA SER A 633 -60.95 10.96 15.12
C SER A 633 -61.25 9.89 14.06
N SER A 634 -60.24 9.13 13.66
CA SER A 634 -60.42 7.85 12.97
C SER A 634 -59.33 6.86 13.40
N SER A 635 -59.44 6.36 14.63
CA SER A 635 -58.59 5.25 15.10
C SER A 635 -58.97 3.97 14.38
N SER A 636 -57.99 3.31 13.75
CA SER A 636 -58.03 1.87 13.54
C SER A 636 -56.73 1.29 14.05
N ASN A 637 -56.82 0.30 14.95
CA ASN A 637 -55.65 -0.38 15.48
C ASN A 637 -54.95 -1.15 14.37
N ASN A 638 -53.61 -1.14 14.39
CA ASN A 638 -52.88 -2.32 13.95
C ASN A 638 -51.70 -2.56 14.89
N ASN A 639 -51.90 -3.45 15.86
CA ASN A 639 -50.83 -3.93 16.74
C ASN A 639 -49.88 -4.79 15.92
N ASN A 640 -48.66 -4.31 15.68
CA ASN A 640 -47.53 -5.18 15.37
C ASN A 640 -46.50 -5.04 16.49
N ASN A 641 -46.38 -6.09 17.29
CA ASN A 641 -45.59 -6.09 18.51
C ASN A 641 -44.12 -6.44 18.21
N SER A 642 -43.20 -5.71 18.85
CA SER A 642 -41.81 -6.10 19.15
C SER A 642 -40.99 -6.81 18.04
N SER A 643 -40.18 -6.05 17.31
CA SER A 643 -38.85 -6.52 16.87
C SER A 643 -37.78 -5.89 17.76
N SER A 644 -37.37 -6.59 18.82
CA SER A 644 -36.43 -6.09 19.84
C SER A 644 -34.95 -6.18 19.40
N GLY A 645 -34.65 -5.75 18.17
CA GLY A 645 -33.28 -5.62 17.68
C GLY A 645 -32.64 -4.30 18.13
N PRO A 646 -31.30 -4.18 18.08
CA PRO A 646 -30.64 -2.88 18.16
C PRO A 646 -31.09 -1.99 17.00
N ARG A 647 -31.31 -0.70 17.24
CA ARG A 647 -31.71 0.24 16.19
C ARG A 647 -30.55 0.44 15.22
N TYR A 648 -30.84 0.36 13.93
CA TYR A 648 -29.93 0.89 12.93
C TYR A 648 -29.80 2.40 13.09
N ALA A 649 -28.55 2.87 13.14
CA ALA A 649 -28.20 4.29 13.11
C ALA A 649 -27.31 4.49 11.87
N PRO A 650 -27.82 5.07 10.77
CA PRO A 650 -27.01 5.36 9.60
C PRO A 650 -25.82 6.24 9.94
N GLY A 651 -24.73 6.09 9.17
CA GLY A 651 -23.58 6.99 9.27
C GLY A 651 -24.02 8.44 9.07
N ALA A 652 -23.62 9.35 9.97
CA ALA A 652 -24.16 10.72 10.01
C ALA A 652 -23.96 11.51 8.70
N TRP A 653 -22.96 11.13 7.89
CA TRP A 653 -22.74 11.70 6.56
C TRP A 653 -23.88 11.39 5.57
N LYS A 654 -24.60 10.27 5.74
CA LYS A 654 -25.66 9.82 4.82
C LYS A 654 -26.89 10.73 4.82
N SER A 655 -27.12 11.55 5.86
CA SER A 655 -28.18 12.58 5.81
C SER A 655 -27.87 13.74 4.86
N ASN A 656 -26.64 13.84 4.37
CA ASN A 656 -26.18 14.87 3.43
C ASN A 656 -26.06 14.33 1.98
N ALA A 657 -26.63 13.14 1.71
CA ALA A 657 -26.42 12.39 0.48
C ALA A 657 -27.72 11.78 -0.06
N ASP A 658 -27.90 11.78 -1.39
CA ASP A 658 -28.92 10.94 -2.02
C ASP A 658 -28.39 9.50 -2.15
N ILE A 659 -28.68 8.69 -1.14
CA ILE A 659 -28.41 7.25 -1.11
C ILE A 659 -29.64 6.40 -1.52
N THR A 660 -30.65 7.00 -2.15
CA THR A 660 -31.76 6.22 -2.72
C THR A 660 -31.26 5.36 -3.89
N PRO A 661 -31.98 4.30 -4.29
CA PRO A 661 -31.65 3.55 -5.50
C PRO A 661 -31.51 4.46 -6.75
N GLN A 662 -32.29 5.54 -6.83
CA GLN A 662 -32.21 6.54 -7.88
C GLN A 662 -30.90 7.34 -7.81
N GLY A 663 -30.55 7.89 -6.64
CA GLY A 663 -29.31 8.65 -6.43
C GLY A 663 -28.05 7.80 -6.64
N LEU A 664 -28.04 6.57 -6.12
CA LEU A 664 -26.96 5.60 -6.34
C LEU A 664 -26.81 5.26 -7.83
N ASN A 665 -27.91 4.98 -8.54
CA ASN A 665 -27.86 4.71 -9.99
C ASN A 665 -27.36 5.92 -10.80
N LEU A 666 -27.75 7.15 -10.43
CA LEU A 666 -27.28 8.38 -11.07
C LEU A 666 -25.77 8.60 -10.87
N ALA A 667 -25.28 8.42 -9.64
CA ALA A 667 -23.86 8.53 -9.33
C ALA A 667 -23.04 7.44 -10.06
N ARG A 668 -23.49 6.18 -10.01
CA ARG A 668 -22.86 5.07 -10.75
C ARG A 668 -22.80 5.35 -12.25
N ALA A 669 -23.89 5.84 -12.85
CA ALA A 669 -23.93 6.15 -14.27
C ALA A 669 -23.00 7.31 -14.66
N THR A 670 -22.89 8.32 -13.79
CA THR A 670 -22.02 9.49 -14.00
C THR A 670 -20.54 9.12 -13.87
N GLU A 671 -20.16 8.41 -12.79
CA GLU A 671 -18.79 7.93 -12.57
C GLU A 671 -18.37 6.95 -13.67
N LEU A 672 -19.21 5.97 -14.03
CA LEU A 672 -18.91 5.05 -15.13
C LEU A 672 -18.87 5.75 -16.50
N GLY A 673 -19.62 6.84 -16.70
CA GLY A 673 -19.48 7.68 -17.89
C GLY A 673 -18.09 8.32 -18.01
N GLU A 674 -17.52 8.77 -16.90
CA GLU A 674 -16.16 9.30 -16.85
C GLU A 674 -15.08 8.20 -16.94
N MET A 675 -15.30 7.04 -16.31
CA MET A 675 -14.39 5.89 -16.44
C MET A 675 -14.39 5.32 -17.86
N SER A 676 -15.53 5.30 -18.56
CA SER A 676 -15.63 4.93 -19.98
C SER A 676 -14.78 5.83 -20.87
N ARG A 677 -14.77 7.16 -20.61
CA ARG A 677 -13.86 8.10 -21.28
C ARG A 677 -12.39 7.80 -21.00
N ASP A 678 -12.05 7.31 -19.80
CA ASP A 678 -10.70 6.92 -19.40
C ASP A 678 -10.25 5.55 -19.96
N PHE A 679 -11.16 4.78 -20.57
CA PHE A 679 -10.88 3.48 -21.16
C PHE A 679 -10.94 3.45 -22.70
N TRP A 680 -11.75 4.30 -23.34
CA TRP A 680 -11.98 4.22 -24.80
C TRP A 680 -12.00 5.55 -25.57
N SER A 681 -12.04 6.71 -24.91
CA SER A 681 -11.96 7.99 -25.61
C SER A 681 -10.50 8.41 -25.87
N PRO A 682 -10.23 9.44 -26.71
CA PRO A 682 -8.90 10.03 -26.84
C PRO A 682 -8.15 10.28 -25.50
N ARG A 683 -8.84 10.65 -24.41
CA ARG A 683 -8.17 10.86 -23.11
C ARG A 683 -7.71 9.57 -22.41
N ALA A 684 -8.11 8.38 -22.86
CA ALA A 684 -7.74 7.09 -22.28
C ALA A 684 -6.21 6.82 -22.28
N GLU A 685 -5.47 7.48 -23.17
CA GLU A 685 -4.00 7.58 -23.12
C GLU A 685 -3.48 7.91 -21.71
N ARG A 686 -4.18 8.81 -20.99
CA ARG A 686 -3.82 9.26 -19.64
C ARG A 686 -3.78 8.10 -18.64
N TYR A 687 -4.69 7.13 -18.78
CA TYR A 687 -4.77 5.93 -17.94
C TYR A 687 -3.84 4.83 -18.44
N HIS A 688 -3.97 4.41 -19.70
CA HIS A 688 -3.29 3.21 -20.19
C HIS A 688 -1.76 3.34 -20.12
N SER A 689 -1.21 4.52 -20.44
CA SER A 689 0.23 4.77 -20.33
C SER A 689 0.73 4.71 -18.88
N ARG A 690 -0.05 5.25 -17.93
CA ARG A 690 0.25 5.25 -16.49
C ARG A 690 0.07 3.86 -15.86
N ARG A 691 -0.95 3.08 -16.27
CA ARG A 691 -1.13 1.66 -15.91
C ARG A 691 0.06 0.83 -16.38
N GLU A 692 0.43 0.94 -17.66
CA GLU A 692 1.57 0.21 -18.19
C GLU A 692 2.86 0.59 -17.43
N ALA A 693 3.13 1.88 -17.24
CA ALA A 693 4.29 2.34 -16.48
C ALA A 693 4.32 1.75 -15.06
N PHE A 694 3.18 1.75 -14.36
CA PHE A 694 3.05 1.18 -13.02
C PHE A 694 3.27 -0.33 -13.00
N VAL A 695 2.65 -1.10 -13.88
CA VAL A 695 2.71 -2.58 -13.86
C VAL A 695 4.06 -3.09 -14.38
N ARG A 696 4.53 -2.56 -15.51
CA ARG A 696 5.81 -2.89 -16.15
C ARG A 696 7.02 -2.32 -15.38
N LYS A 697 6.77 -1.56 -14.30
CA LYS A 697 7.76 -0.90 -13.43
C LYS A 697 8.76 -0.02 -14.21
N MET A 698 8.26 0.72 -15.20
CA MET A 698 9.07 1.66 -15.96
C MET A 698 9.67 2.73 -15.03
N LYS A 699 10.94 3.09 -15.25
CA LYS A 699 11.61 4.13 -14.45
C LYS A 699 10.88 5.47 -14.62
N ALA A 700 10.73 6.23 -13.53
CA ALA A 700 10.23 7.60 -13.60
C ALA A 700 11.20 8.48 -14.43
N LYS A 701 10.64 9.47 -15.13
CA LYS A 701 11.40 10.43 -15.94
C LYS A 701 11.70 11.75 -15.20
N SER A 702 10.93 12.03 -14.15
CA SER A 702 11.00 13.22 -13.31
C SER A 702 10.41 12.91 -11.92
N THR A 703 10.72 13.74 -10.93
CA THR A 703 9.90 13.81 -9.71
C THR A 703 8.64 14.64 -10.01
N PRO A 704 7.43 14.16 -9.65
CA PRO A 704 6.22 14.99 -9.74
C PRO A 704 6.32 16.24 -8.86
N LEU A 705 5.89 17.39 -9.39
CA LEU A 705 6.02 18.70 -8.75
C LEU A 705 5.26 18.82 -7.42
N ARG A 706 4.20 18.01 -7.23
CA ARG A 706 3.48 17.94 -5.94
C ARG A 706 4.33 17.37 -4.79
N PHE A 707 5.37 16.61 -5.12
CA PHE A 707 6.35 16.09 -4.16
C PHE A 707 7.64 16.93 -4.15
N ALA A 708 8.09 17.36 -5.33
CA ALA A 708 9.25 18.24 -5.53
C ALA A 708 8.90 19.73 -5.33
N LYS A 709 8.44 20.07 -4.13
CA LYS A 709 8.06 21.45 -3.74
C LYS A 709 9.20 22.46 -3.98
N HIS A 710 10.45 22.05 -3.85
CA HIS A 710 11.63 22.87 -4.17
C HIS A 710 11.77 23.25 -5.66
N ARG A 711 11.02 22.61 -6.56
CA ARG A 711 10.93 22.93 -7.99
C ARG A 711 9.75 23.87 -8.33
N ARG A 712 8.94 24.27 -7.34
CA ARG A 712 7.90 25.30 -7.46
C ARG A 712 8.40 26.60 -6.80
N GLY A 713 9.25 27.35 -7.51
CA GLY A 713 9.73 28.67 -7.06
C GLY A 713 8.78 29.80 -7.47
N ASP A 714 8.99 31.02 -6.93
CA ASP A 714 8.09 32.17 -7.16
C ASP A 714 7.95 32.56 -8.64
N ALA A 715 9.01 32.40 -9.44
CA ALA A 715 8.99 32.62 -10.89
C ALA A 715 8.37 31.46 -11.69
N ASP A 716 8.17 30.31 -11.06
CA ASP A 716 7.67 29.05 -11.64
C ASP A 716 6.31 28.64 -11.03
N ALA A 717 5.64 29.55 -10.31
CA ALA A 717 4.40 29.28 -9.56
C ALA A 717 3.22 28.78 -10.43
N GLY A 718 3.30 28.96 -11.75
CA GLY A 718 2.35 28.42 -12.74
C GLY A 718 2.70 27.04 -13.30
N LYS A 719 3.82 26.41 -12.93
CA LYS A 719 4.15 25.05 -13.38
C LYS A 719 3.32 24.01 -12.61
N LEU A 720 2.60 23.21 -13.39
CA LEU A 720 1.73 22.12 -12.96
C LEU A 720 2.24 20.78 -13.52
N ASP A 721 2.04 19.69 -12.79
CA ASP A 721 2.10 18.33 -13.37
C ASP A 721 0.99 18.18 -14.45
N GLU A 722 1.12 17.26 -15.41
CA GLU A 722 0.05 17.03 -16.44
C GLU A 722 -1.30 16.71 -15.76
N GLU A 723 -1.26 15.91 -14.69
CA GLU A 723 -2.41 15.59 -13.85
C GLU A 723 -2.93 16.73 -12.94
N GLU A 724 -2.32 17.91 -12.90
CA GLU A 724 -2.80 19.05 -12.10
C GLU A 724 -3.64 20.06 -12.91
N THR A 725 -3.59 20.03 -14.25
CA THR A 725 -4.37 20.94 -15.09
C THR A 725 -5.84 20.50 -15.22
N GLU A 726 -6.72 21.39 -15.68
CA GLU A 726 -8.13 21.05 -15.93
C GLU A 726 -8.33 20.43 -17.34
N GLU A 727 -7.48 20.75 -18.31
CA GLU A 727 -7.45 20.13 -19.66
C GLU A 727 -7.20 18.61 -19.59
N TYR A 728 -6.57 18.12 -18.52
CA TYR A 728 -6.37 16.69 -18.27
C TYR A 728 -7.67 15.87 -18.22
N ASP A 729 -8.82 16.50 -17.98
CA ASP A 729 -10.15 15.87 -18.06
C ASP A 729 -10.86 16.04 -19.42
N SER A 730 -10.37 16.91 -20.32
CA SER A 730 -10.99 17.14 -21.65
C SER A 730 -10.64 16.03 -22.65
N VAL A 731 -11.64 15.54 -23.38
CA VAL A 731 -11.46 14.56 -24.47
C VAL A 731 -10.91 15.26 -25.72
N GLU A 732 -11.33 16.50 -25.93
CA GLU A 732 -11.00 17.36 -27.06
C GLU A 732 -9.51 17.74 -27.03
N TYR A 733 -8.98 18.05 -25.85
CA TYR A 733 -7.56 18.34 -25.64
C TYR A 733 -6.67 17.15 -26.06
N PHE A 734 -7.01 15.93 -25.62
CA PHE A 734 -6.26 14.72 -25.99
C PHE A 734 -6.41 14.37 -27.48
N ALA A 735 -7.59 14.57 -28.07
CA ALA A 735 -7.78 14.42 -29.52
C ALA A 735 -6.87 15.38 -30.31
N GLN A 736 -6.77 16.66 -29.88
CA GLN A 736 -5.88 17.65 -30.48
C GLN A 736 -4.39 17.37 -30.20
N LYS A 737 -4.05 16.80 -29.05
CA LYS A 737 -2.69 16.31 -28.73
C LYS A 737 -2.28 15.21 -29.71
N GLN A 738 -3.08 14.15 -29.81
CA GLN A 738 -2.82 12.99 -30.68
C GLN A 738 -2.80 13.36 -32.17
N ALA A 739 -3.66 14.28 -32.62
CA ALA A 739 -3.63 14.80 -33.99
C ALA A 739 -2.30 15.51 -34.32
N ARG A 740 -1.79 16.35 -33.40
CA ARG A 740 -0.49 17.04 -33.55
C ARG A 740 0.68 16.06 -33.51
N GLU A 741 0.65 15.07 -32.61
CA GLU A 741 1.69 14.03 -32.54
C GLU A 741 1.72 13.16 -33.80
N LEU A 742 0.56 12.80 -34.36
CA LEU A 742 0.46 12.08 -35.63
C LEU A 742 0.99 12.92 -36.79
N GLN A 743 0.61 14.21 -36.88
CA GLN A 743 1.15 15.12 -37.89
C GLN A 743 2.67 15.25 -37.82
N ALA A 744 3.23 15.41 -36.61
CA ALA A 744 4.68 15.47 -36.40
C ALA A 744 5.39 14.16 -36.78
N ARG A 745 4.76 13.00 -36.49
CA ARG A 745 5.29 11.68 -36.88
C ARG A 745 5.27 11.48 -38.39
N VAL A 746 4.18 11.86 -39.07
CA VAL A 746 4.07 11.80 -40.54
C VAL A 746 5.09 12.73 -41.19
N ALA A 747 5.21 13.98 -40.71
CA ALA A 747 6.21 14.93 -41.21
C ALA A 747 7.65 14.40 -41.04
N LYS A 748 7.96 13.77 -39.90
CA LYS A 748 9.26 13.12 -39.68
C LYS A 748 9.51 11.95 -40.64
N MET A 749 8.50 11.11 -40.88
CA MET A 749 8.62 10.00 -41.85
C MET A 749 8.83 10.50 -43.28
N VAL A 750 8.08 11.52 -43.72
CA VAL A 750 8.25 12.16 -45.03
C VAL A 750 9.65 12.76 -45.18
N ALA A 751 10.14 13.48 -44.15
CA ALA A 751 11.49 14.03 -44.15
C ALA A 751 12.58 12.94 -44.22
N GLN A 752 12.41 11.83 -43.48
CA GLN A 752 13.32 10.69 -43.52
C GLN A 752 13.33 10.04 -44.92
N SER A 753 12.17 9.78 -45.52
CA SER A 753 12.07 9.27 -46.90
C SER A 753 12.76 10.20 -47.91
N ALA A 754 12.56 11.52 -47.82
CA ALA A 754 13.21 12.49 -48.70
C ALA A 754 14.74 12.45 -48.58
N THR A 755 15.29 12.30 -47.37
CA THR A 755 16.74 12.10 -47.19
C THR A 755 17.25 10.76 -47.74
N THR A 756 16.43 9.70 -47.75
CA THR A 756 16.79 8.43 -48.40
C THR A 756 16.79 8.56 -49.92
N THR A 757 15.82 9.27 -50.51
CA THR A 757 15.79 9.50 -51.97
C THR A 757 17.00 10.30 -52.46
N ASN A 758 17.39 11.37 -51.74
CA ASN A 758 18.56 12.17 -52.13
C ASN A 758 19.90 11.40 -52.08
N ASN A 759 20.03 10.37 -51.22
CA ASN A 759 21.25 9.55 -51.19
C ASN A 759 21.34 8.54 -52.35
N ASN A 760 20.21 8.17 -52.97
CA ASN A 760 20.22 7.26 -54.12
C ASN A 760 20.52 7.98 -55.46
N ASN A 761 20.22 9.28 -55.56
CA ASN A 761 20.45 10.06 -56.79
C ASN A 761 21.93 10.45 -57.04
N ASN A 762 22.88 9.85 -56.32
CA ASN A 762 24.32 10.14 -56.41
C ASN A 762 25.17 8.94 -56.90
N ASN A 763 24.56 7.86 -57.39
CA ASN A 763 25.25 6.67 -57.91
C ASN A 763 24.54 6.06 -59.14
N ASP A 764 24.31 6.86 -60.18
CA ASP A 764 23.96 6.36 -61.52
C ASP A 764 25.23 6.15 -62.36
N GLU A 765 25.90 5.00 -62.18
CA GLU A 765 26.79 4.44 -63.22
C GLU A 765 26.36 3.02 -63.62
N VAL A 766 26.43 2.76 -64.92
CA VAL A 766 25.71 1.68 -65.59
C VAL A 766 26.37 0.31 -65.41
N ALA A 767 25.63 -0.66 -64.88
CA ALA A 767 25.98 -2.08 -65.00
C ALA A 767 24.72 -2.97 -65.11
N ALA A 768 24.55 -3.66 -66.23
CA ALA A 768 23.42 -4.56 -66.46
C ALA A 768 23.54 -5.89 -65.69
N ARG A 769 22.41 -6.51 -65.36
CA ARG A 769 22.33 -7.89 -64.87
C ARG A 769 21.21 -8.67 -65.58
N PRO A 770 21.48 -9.89 -66.09
CA PRO A 770 20.43 -10.88 -66.37
C PRO A 770 19.95 -11.55 -65.07
N ALA A 771 18.87 -12.34 -65.17
CA ALA A 771 18.22 -12.98 -64.03
C ALA A 771 19.00 -14.19 -63.45
N GLY A 772 18.74 -14.51 -62.19
CA GLY A 772 19.23 -15.71 -61.48
C GLY A 772 18.63 -15.80 -60.08
N GLU A 773 18.21 -17.00 -59.67
CA GLU A 773 17.49 -17.24 -58.41
C GLU A 773 18.40 -17.67 -57.23
N ILE A 774 17.91 -17.41 -56.02
CA ILE A 774 18.10 -18.16 -54.76
C ILE A 774 19.55 -18.53 -54.35
N GLY A 775 19.98 -18.00 -53.20
CA GLY A 775 21.15 -18.51 -52.46
C GLY A 775 21.14 -18.07 -51.00
N VAL A 776 21.02 -19.01 -50.06
CA VAL A 776 21.23 -18.77 -48.63
C VAL A 776 22.68 -19.10 -48.29
N ALA A 777 23.37 -18.22 -47.56
CA ALA A 777 24.70 -18.47 -47.00
C ALA A 777 24.73 -18.07 -45.52
N VAL A 778 25.19 -18.99 -44.67
CA VAL A 778 25.37 -18.76 -43.22
C VAL A 778 26.78 -19.19 -42.81
N THR A 779 27.70 -18.21 -42.81
CA THR A 779 28.95 -18.16 -42.03
C THR A 779 29.36 -16.68 -41.93
N GLY A 780 30.00 -16.20 -40.86
CA GLY A 780 30.35 -16.86 -39.61
C GLY A 780 31.75 -16.46 -39.15
N ASP A 781 31.86 -15.40 -38.35
CA ASP A 781 33.14 -14.87 -37.84
C ASP A 781 33.06 -14.50 -36.35
N ALA A 782 34.19 -14.61 -35.65
CA ALA A 782 34.26 -14.49 -34.19
C ALA A 782 34.71 -13.08 -33.71
N PRO A 783 34.19 -12.56 -32.58
CA PRO A 783 34.58 -11.26 -32.06
C PRO A 783 35.94 -11.28 -31.35
N ALA A 784 36.76 -10.26 -31.59
CA ALA A 784 38.04 -10.06 -30.91
C ALA A 784 37.88 -9.63 -29.43
N GLN A 785 38.89 -9.92 -28.62
CA GLN A 785 38.94 -9.53 -27.21
C GLN A 785 39.23 -8.03 -27.04
N VAL A 786 38.51 -7.36 -26.14
CA VAL A 786 38.74 -5.98 -25.69
C VAL A 786 38.61 -5.97 -24.16
N PRO A 787 39.50 -5.28 -23.40
CA PRO A 787 39.74 -5.61 -21.98
C PRO A 787 38.68 -5.09 -21.01
N ALA A 788 38.68 -5.68 -19.81
CA ALA A 788 37.77 -5.35 -18.72
C ALA A 788 37.89 -3.89 -18.23
N LYS A 789 36.75 -3.31 -17.84
CA LYS A 789 36.67 -2.07 -17.05
C LYS A 789 35.73 -2.24 -15.87
N ASP A 790 35.88 -1.31 -14.93
CA ASP A 790 35.56 -1.42 -13.50
C ASP A 790 34.07 -1.63 -13.15
N GLN A 791 33.80 -2.07 -11.91
CA GLN A 791 32.48 -2.51 -11.46
C GLN A 791 31.69 -1.47 -10.64
N GLY A 792 30.43 -1.26 -11.02
CA GLY A 792 29.40 -0.68 -10.15
C GLY A 792 28.11 -0.31 -10.88
N PRO A 793 27.01 0.03 -10.16
CA PRO A 793 26.72 -0.20 -8.75
C PRO A 793 25.76 -1.40 -8.52
N VAL A 794 25.58 -1.80 -7.26
CA VAL A 794 25.08 -3.14 -6.83
C VAL A 794 23.54 -3.35 -6.93
N PHE A 795 22.88 -2.80 -7.95
CA PHE A 795 21.42 -2.97 -8.17
C PHE A 795 20.99 -3.21 -9.64
N ALA A 796 21.91 -3.59 -10.52
CA ALA A 796 21.66 -3.70 -11.97
C ALA A 796 20.57 -4.72 -12.41
N CYS A 797 20.16 -5.65 -11.54
CA CYS A 797 19.40 -6.88 -11.87
C CYS A 797 17.97 -6.73 -12.42
N TYR A 798 17.52 -5.53 -12.80
CA TYR A 798 16.20 -5.31 -13.43
C TYR A 798 16.27 -4.61 -14.81
N TYR A 799 17.30 -3.81 -15.08
CA TYR A 799 17.31 -2.90 -16.24
C TYR A 799 18.69 -2.73 -16.89
N ASN A 800 19.36 -3.84 -17.22
CA ASN A 800 19.87 -4.15 -18.56
C ASN A 800 20.57 -5.52 -18.54
N GLY A 801 20.50 -6.25 -19.65
CA GLY A 801 21.28 -7.46 -19.86
C GLY A 801 22.29 -7.24 -20.98
N ALA A 802 23.56 -7.48 -20.69
CA ALA A 802 24.58 -7.77 -21.70
C ALA A 802 24.48 -9.24 -22.11
#